data_AF-A0AAU3VKS9-F1
#
_entry.id   AF-A0AAU3VKS9-F1
#
_cell.length_a   1.000
_cell.length_b   1.000
_cell.length_c   1.000
_cell.angle_alpha   90.00
_cell.angle_beta   90.00
_cell.angle_gamma   90.00
#
_symmetry.space_group_name_H-M   'P 1'
#
loop_
_entity.id
_entity.type
_entity.pdbx_description
1 polymer ?
#
loop_
_entity_poly.entity_id
_entity_poly.type
_entity_poly.pdbx_seq_one_letter_code
_entity_poly.pdbx_strand_id
1 'polypeptide(L)'
;MSTFHVGQVAEIIVLLSDGERRGSGYQISRSRVLTAAHVVADAEMVAVRFDADQPEQWKSLSTVEWLDNTRDLALLTLDHERPTVAVPAGFARLGAGHEEIEVHTAGFPKWKLRKDGDNKRFRDLHQAFGRVAPLSNRRSGTLEITLSGAPARSSDGSPWEAMSGAAVWAADRIIGIVTEHDFKEGLARLTGARLDLALKDAQDADGRRLSDMLGIDPAALPDATVPRAQPRPAPSPALPGLRAYRLPVDWIPGGGPCPVNDAHLADLGALLCLERGPATNVVAARPGTALAAALSAVEEGPVRRGSGPARDFPERSWRVVDAETALRDLPATSAVTGFVVPWPVGVHLRGPTGARSVREVRAQIRAAAPDASVVVLVEAEQAVDAIATATHIGRDLRAGRTGERVEVLTLIRPGEPPDESSGTAAHGTAEPDGHRLMATVAAEMQMRTLAAPPCPYDGEPLPPQTDPMAVASAVVEMLNRSAAWGPPEREAHALGLVRDFAPRYFPALLRRHAAHRSGRTRWASLSAVAGIDDHVTIWLEAVPEVDPPSRVPRLFRDRRIVESVLLGLLRTGAGDVGAWREAAANGRCQSVQELADYLASDRPAAEFLSHASAGTVVAALRAEQYHLLNGGTAVPQASQAWWAVLGRRPLTESAVRTLAALSVESRRVAGFTVDRSETDPDLAELTHQMRMAMWPPLPGKEAMG
;
A
#
# COMPACT_ATOMS: atom_id res chain seq x y z
N MET A 1 -11.24 16.75 -21.71
CA MET A 1 -11.99 15.82 -20.83
C MET A 1 -12.24 16.58 -19.54
N SER A 2 -13.48 16.59 -19.05
CA SER A 2 -13.76 17.20 -17.75
C SER A 2 -13.12 16.30 -16.68
N THR A 3 -12.65 16.86 -15.58
CA THR A 3 -12.10 16.09 -14.46
C THR A 3 -12.64 16.68 -13.18
N PHE A 4 -12.80 15.86 -12.13
CA PHE A 4 -13.09 16.38 -10.80
C PHE A 4 -11.93 17.28 -10.34
N HIS A 5 -12.23 18.51 -9.91
CA HIS A 5 -11.25 19.45 -9.40
C HIS A 5 -11.60 19.85 -7.97
N VAL A 6 -10.72 19.51 -7.02
CA VAL A 6 -10.92 19.82 -5.60
C VAL A 6 -11.13 21.32 -5.35
N GLY A 7 -10.41 22.18 -6.08
CA GLY A 7 -10.56 23.64 -5.96
C GLY A 7 -11.92 24.17 -6.43
N GLN A 8 -12.75 23.38 -7.11
CA GLN A 8 -14.12 23.74 -7.50
C GLN A 8 -15.17 23.29 -6.47
N VAL A 9 -14.76 22.61 -5.40
CA VAL A 9 -15.66 22.29 -4.28
C VAL A 9 -15.84 23.53 -3.41
N ALA A 10 -17.10 23.87 -3.13
CA ALA A 10 -17.48 25.05 -2.40
C ALA A 10 -18.13 24.70 -1.06
N GLU A 11 -17.80 25.45 -0.02
CA GLU A 11 -18.62 25.56 1.18
C GLU A 11 -19.64 26.67 0.97
N ILE A 12 -20.91 26.35 1.22
CA ILE A 12 -22.02 27.30 1.15
C ILE A 12 -22.36 27.74 2.57
N ILE A 13 -22.30 29.04 2.82
CA ILE A 13 -22.57 29.65 4.13
C ILE A 13 -23.79 30.55 3.94
N VAL A 14 -24.87 30.22 4.65
CA VAL A 14 -26.16 30.88 4.51
C VAL A 14 -26.51 31.57 5.82
N LEU A 15 -26.74 32.88 5.75
CA LEU A 15 -27.29 33.64 6.86
C LEU A 15 -28.82 33.62 6.77
N LEU A 16 -29.46 33.24 7.87
CA LEU A 16 -30.90 33.20 8.07
C LEU A 16 -31.27 34.25 9.14
N SER A 17 -32.54 34.63 9.20
CA SER A 17 -33.04 35.57 10.21
C SER A 17 -32.77 35.14 11.67
N ASP A 18 -32.63 33.84 11.91
CA ASP A 18 -32.48 33.21 13.24
C ASP A 18 -31.15 32.45 13.42
N GLY A 19 -30.22 32.53 12.46
CA GLY A 19 -28.94 31.85 12.59
C GLY A 19 -28.15 31.68 11.29
N GLU A 20 -27.31 30.66 11.27
CA GLU A 20 -26.46 30.32 10.12
C GLU A 20 -26.67 28.85 9.74
N ARG A 21 -26.78 28.57 8.45
CA ARG A 21 -26.81 27.22 7.88
C ARG A 21 -25.58 27.03 6.99
N ARG A 22 -25.07 25.80 6.95
CA ARG A 22 -23.96 25.42 6.08
C ARG A 22 -24.37 24.28 5.15
N GLY A 23 -23.82 24.31 3.95
CA GLY A 23 -23.91 23.26 2.96
C GLY A 23 -22.63 23.15 2.14
N SER A 24 -22.67 22.29 1.13
CA SER A 24 -21.62 22.10 0.14
C SER A 24 -22.14 22.49 -1.24
N GLY A 25 -21.25 22.71 -2.19
CA GLY A 25 -21.59 23.00 -3.57
C GLY A 25 -20.43 22.67 -4.51
N TYR A 26 -20.68 22.76 -5.81
CA TYR A 26 -19.63 22.59 -6.82
C TYR A 26 -19.72 23.67 -7.89
N GLN A 27 -18.60 24.31 -8.20
CA GLN A 27 -18.52 25.30 -9.28
C GLN A 27 -18.57 24.59 -10.62
N ILE A 28 -19.62 24.83 -11.39
CA ILE A 28 -19.86 24.17 -12.69
C ILE A 28 -19.47 25.05 -13.89
N SER A 29 -19.34 26.37 -13.66
CA SER A 29 -18.88 27.36 -14.64
C SER A 29 -18.12 28.49 -13.92
N ARG A 30 -17.62 29.49 -14.65
CA ARG A 30 -16.86 30.61 -14.05
C ARG A 30 -17.61 31.35 -12.94
N SER A 31 -18.92 31.47 -13.06
CA SER A 31 -19.76 32.26 -12.16
C SER A 31 -20.89 31.46 -11.51
N ARG A 32 -20.97 30.14 -11.70
CA ARG A 32 -22.09 29.34 -11.20
C ARG A 32 -21.70 28.19 -10.29
N VAL A 33 -22.47 28.00 -9.23
CA VAL A 33 -22.33 26.91 -8.27
C VAL A 33 -23.63 26.14 -8.14
N LEU A 34 -23.54 24.82 -8.29
CA LEU A 34 -24.66 23.90 -8.05
C LEU A 34 -24.67 23.47 -6.58
N THR A 35 -25.83 23.50 -5.93
CA THR A 35 -26.04 23.07 -4.54
C THR A 35 -27.48 22.57 -4.33
N ALA A 36 -27.83 22.15 -3.11
CA ALA A 36 -29.18 21.71 -2.76
C ALA A 36 -30.11 22.90 -2.45
N ALA A 37 -31.39 22.80 -2.82
CA ALA A 37 -32.35 23.88 -2.63
C ALA A 37 -32.53 24.25 -1.16
N HIS A 38 -32.72 23.26 -0.29
CA HIS A 38 -32.90 23.49 1.14
C HIS A 38 -31.67 24.11 1.82
N VAL A 39 -30.48 24.02 1.22
CA VAL A 39 -29.29 24.69 1.76
C VAL A 39 -29.50 26.20 1.72
N VAL A 40 -30.06 26.72 0.63
CA VAL A 40 -30.22 28.17 0.38
C VAL A 40 -31.66 28.67 0.54
N ALA A 41 -32.57 27.80 0.94
CA ALA A 41 -33.94 28.18 1.28
C ALA A 41 -33.95 29.19 2.44
N ASP A 42 -34.78 30.22 2.29
CA ASP A 42 -34.98 31.32 3.26
C ASP A 42 -33.71 32.13 3.58
N ALA A 43 -32.71 32.08 2.70
CA ALA A 43 -31.48 32.83 2.85
C ALA A 43 -31.71 34.35 2.80
N GLU A 44 -31.28 35.07 3.84
CA GLU A 44 -31.10 36.53 3.76
C GLU A 44 -29.84 36.87 2.96
N MET A 45 -28.82 36.02 3.07
CA MET A 45 -27.55 36.16 2.36
C MET A 45 -26.93 34.79 2.13
N VAL A 46 -26.35 34.58 0.94
CA VAL A 46 -25.59 33.37 0.60
C VAL A 46 -24.16 33.76 0.25
N ALA A 47 -23.20 33.24 1.01
CA ALA A 47 -21.77 33.35 0.72
C ALA A 47 -21.23 31.99 0.26
N VAL A 48 -20.44 32.01 -0.80
CA VAL A 48 -19.74 30.84 -1.33
C VAL A 48 -18.27 30.97 -1.03
N ARG A 49 -17.68 29.90 -0.49
CA ARG A 49 -16.27 29.84 -0.11
C ARG A 49 -15.58 28.65 -0.76
N PHE A 50 -14.47 28.91 -1.43
CA PHE A 50 -13.60 27.91 -2.04
C PHE A 50 -12.27 27.86 -1.30
N ASP A 51 -11.61 26.70 -1.33
CA ASP A 51 -10.33 26.45 -0.65
C ASP A 51 -10.36 26.99 0.79
N ALA A 52 -11.43 26.62 1.50
CA ALA A 52 -11.72 27.12 2.84
C ALA A 52 -10.50 26.96 3.77
N ASP A 53 -10.10 28.08 4.38
CA ASP A 53 -9.00 28.12 5.36
C ASP A 53 -7.62 27.69 4.79
N GLN A 54 -7.45 27.75 3.47
CA GLN A 54 -6.19 27.58 2.74
C GLN A 54 -5.64 28.93 2.21
N PRO A 55 -4.35 29.02 1.82
CA PRO A 55 -3.78 30.25 1.25
C PRO A 55 -4.54 30.78 0.02
N GLU A 56 -5.10 29.89 -0.79
CA GLU A 56 -5.88 30.19 -2.01
C GLU A 56 -7.37 30.43 -1.74
N GLN A 57 -7.76 30.56 -0.47
CA GLN A 57 -9.15 30.77 -0.07
C GLN A 57 -9.75 31.94 -0.84
N TRP A 58 -10.89 31.70 -1.46
CA TRP A 58 -11.65 32.72 -2.16
C TRP A 58 -13.11 32.70 -1.71
N LYS A 59 -13.68 33.87 -1.44
CA LYS A 59 -15.07 34.03 -0.99
C LYS A 59 -15.78 35.02 -1.89
N SER A 60 -17.05 34.78 -2.16
CA SER A 60 -17.92 35.71 -2.87
C SER A 60 -19.34 35.59 -2.34
N LEU A 61 -20.04 36.72 -2.31
CA LEU A 61 -21.48 36.71 -2.16
C LEU A 61 -22.10 36.11 -3.42
N SER A 62 -23.31 35.58 -3.27
CA SER A 62 -24.01 34.94 -4.36
C SER A 62 -25.52 35.16 -4.26
N THR A 63 -26.16 35.14 -5.42
CA THR A 63 -27.61 35.18 -5.54
C THR A 63 -28.12 33.84 -6.05
N VAL A 64 -29.31 33.43 -5.59
CA VAL A 64 -29.99 32.24 -6.11
C VAL A 64 -30.56 32.55 -7.50
N GLU A 65 -29.90 32.06 -8.55
CA GLU A 65 -30.30 32.25 -9.96
C GLU A 65 -31.51 31.37 -10.32
N TRP A 66 -31.57 30.18 -9.71
CA TRP A 66 -32.60 29.19 -9.92
C TRP A 66 -32.73 28.26 -8.71
N LEU A 67 -33.96 27.81 -8.44
CA LEU A 67 -34.32 27.01 -7.27
C LEU A 67 -35.47 26.06 -7.65
N ASP A 68 -35.30 24.76 -7.43
CA ASP A 68 -36.34 23.75 -7.53
C ASP A 68 -36.45 23.00 -6.20
N ASN A 69 -37.45 23.40 -5.40
CA ASN A 69 -37.73 22.77 -4.11
C ASN A 69 -38.27 21.33 -4.25
N THR A 70 -38.84 20.98 -5.41
CA THR A 70 -39.41 19.64 -5.64
C THR A 70 -38.30 18.61 -5.82
N ARG A 71 -37.23 19.00 -6.52
CA ARG A 71 -36.07 18.14 -6.78
C ARG A 71 -34.87 18.46 -5.89
N ASP A 72 -35.02 19.42 -4.99
CA ASP A 72 -34.02 19.91 -4.04
C ASP A 72 -32.71 20.36 -4.69
N LEU A 73 -32.79 21.11 -5.80
CA LEU A 73 -31.64 21.65 -6.53
C LEU A 73 -31.68 23.18 -6.55
N ALA A 74 -30.51 23.82 -6.45
CA ALA A 74 -30.33 25.25 -6.62
C ALA A 74 -29.09 25.59 -7.42
N LEU A 75 -29.14 26.70 -8.14
CA LEU A 75 -28.03 27.28 -8.85
C LEU A 75 -27.76 28.69 -8.33
N LEU A 76 -26.51 28.94 -7.94
CA LEU A 76 -26.05 30.22 -7.43
C LEU A 76 -25.22 30.93 -8.50
N THR A 77 -25.41 32.24 -8.64
CA THR A 77 -24.49 33.12 -9.37
C THR A 77 -23.56 33.81 -8.38
N LEU A 78 -22.26 33.77 -8.64
CA LEU A 78 -21.23 34.47 -7.87
C LEU A 78 -21.18 35.94 -8.30
N ASP A 79 -21.13 36.86 -7.33
CA ASP A 79 -21.05 38.31 -7.61
C ASP A 79 -19.74 38.70 -8.30
N HIS A 80 -18.68 37.91 -8.07
CA HIS A 80 -17.37 38.11 -8.67
C HIS A 80 -16.89 36.80 -9.29
N GLU A 81 -16.27 36.88 -10.46
CA GLU A 81 -15.58 35.72 -11.03
C GLU A 81 -14.33 35.39 -10.21
N ARG A 82 -14.09 34.10 -10.02
CA ARG A 82 -12.87 33.64 -9.37
C ARG A 82 -11.67 33.89 -10.30
N PRO A 83 -10.50 34.33 -9.78
CA PRO A 83 -9.30 34.55 -10.59
C PRO A 83 -8.82 33.29 -11.33
N THR A 84 -9.09 32.10 -10.77
CA THR A 84 -8.75 30.81 -11.37
C THR A 84 -9.83 30.38 -12.36
N VAL A 85 -9.43 29.92 -13.54
CA VAL A 85 -10.34 29.42 -14.58
C VAL A 85 -11.05 28.16 -14.08
N ALA A 86 -12.37 28.24 -13.88
CA ALA A 86 -13.19 27.06 -13.60
C ALA A 86 -13.14 26.11 -14.80
N VAL A 87 -12.83 24.83 -14.55
CA VAL A 87 -12.92 23.79 -15.58
C VAL A 87 -14.39 23.39 -15.69
N PRO A 88 -15.01 23.45 -16.88
CA PRO A 88 -16.41 23.07 -17.04
C PRO A 88 -16.67 21.63 -16.56
N ALA A 89 -17.69 21.45 -15.73
CA ALA A 89 -18.10 20.14 -15.24
C ALA A 89 -18.82 19.35 -16.35
N GLY A 90 -18.48 18.06 -16.48
CA GLY A 90 -19.23 17.13 -17.30
C GLY A 90 -20.49 16.65 -16.57
N PHE A 91 -21.54 16.35 -17.31
CA PHE A 91 -22.78 15.79 -16.78
C PHE A 91 -23.11 14.45 -17.45
N ALA A 92 -23.82 13.59 -16.73
CA ALA A 92 -24.32 12.31 -17.23
C ALA A 92 -25.72 12.03 -16.68
N ARG A 93 -26.48 11.18 -17.39
CA ARG A 93 -27.79 10.69 -16.94
C ARG A 93 -27.67 9.33 -16.29
N LEU A 94 -28.57 8.98 -15.38
CA LEU A 94 -28.57 7.68 -14.75
C LEU A 94 -29.47 6.74 -15.55
N GLY A 95 -28.85 5.82 -16.31
CA GLY A 95 -29.57 4.86 -17.15
C GLY A 95 -30.49 3.94 -16.34
N ALA A 96 -31.40 3.24 -17.03
CA ALA A 96 -32.34 2.29 -16.41
C ALA A 96 -31.72 0.89 -16.11
N GLY A 97 -30.39 0.81 -16.08
CA GLY A 97 -29.65 -0.44 -15.82
C GLY A 97 -29.77 -0.90 -14.37
N HIS A 98 -29.49 -2.18 -14.12
CA HIS A 98 -29.46 -2.76 -12.78
C HIS A 98 -28.06 -2.74 -12.14
N GLU A 99 -27.04 -2.33 -12.90
CA GLU A 99 -25.65 -2.30 -12.45
C GLU A 99 -25.42 -1.17 -11.45
N GLU A 100 -24.71 -1.46 -10.36
CA GLU A 100 -24.23 -0.44 -9.43
C GLU A 100 -23.16 0.42 -10.09
N ILE A 101 -23.24 1.73 -9.90
CA ILE A 101 -22.29 2.70 -10.43
C ILE A 101 -21.41 3.19 -9.29
N GLU A 102 -20.10 3.06 -9.42
CA GLU A 102 -19.14 3.64 -8.48
C GLU A 102 -19.20 5.17 -8.53
N VAL A 103 -19.30 5.79 -7.36
CA VAL A 103 -19.40 7.23 -7.23
C VAL A 103 -18.48 7.78 -6.16
N HIS A 104 -18.20 9.07 -6.24
CA HIS A 104 -17.60 9.82 -5.15
C HIS A 104 -18.27 11.19 -5.01
N THR A 105 -18.12 11.80 -3.83
CA THR A 105 -18.64 13.12 -3.52
C THR A 105 -17.71 13.81 -2.53
N ALA A 106 -17.63 15.15 -2.56
CA ALA A 106 -16.76 15.92 -1.69
C ALA A 106 -17.49 17.14 -1.11
N GLY A 107 -17.42 17.31 0.20
CA GLY A 107 -18.12 18.37 0.92
C GLY A 107 -17.60 18.57 2.35
N PHE A 108 -18.33 19.32 3.18
CA PHE A 108 -17.88 19.81 4.49
C PHE A 108 -18.73 19.27 5.66
N PRO A 109 -18.74 17.94 5.90
CA PRO A 109 -19.62 17.35 6.90
C PRO A 109 -19.23 17.75 8.33
N LYS A 110 -20.22 17.84 9.23
CA LYS A 110 -20.03 18.25 10.64
C LYS A 110 -19.04 17.39 11.41
N TRP A 111 -18.92 16.09 11.14
CA TRP A 111 -17.95 15.25 11.84
C TRP A 111 -16.49 15.64 11.56
N LYS A 112 -16.25 16.41 10.50
CA LYS A 112 -14.96 17.06 10.19
C LYS A 112 -14.79 18.44 10.81
N LEU A 113 -15.65 18.85 11.75
CA LEU A 113 -15.48 20.08 12.51
C LEU A 113 -14.23 19.96 13.39
N ARG A 114 -13.30 20.88 13.19
CA ARG A 114 -12.04 21.03 13.93
C ARG A 114 -11.98 22.39 14.60
N LYS A 115 -10.97 22.56 15.45
CA LYS A 115 -10.55 23.83 16.01
C LYS A 115 -9.11 24.06 15.60
N ASP A 116 -8.78 25.27 15.17
CA ASP A 116 -7.40 25.68 14.94
C ASP A 116 -6.71 26.10 16.25
N GLY A 117 -5.46 26.57 16.16
CA GLY A 117 -4.70 27.07 17.31
C GLY A 117 -5.32 28.31 17.98
N ASP A 118 -6.15 29.07 17.26
CA ASP A 118 -6.90 30.23 17.76
C ASP A 118 -8.27 29.83 18.35
N ASN A 119 -8.58 28.53 18.44
CA ASN A 119 -9.87 27.99 18.85
C ASN A 119 -11.05 28.40 17.92
N LYS A 120 -10.76 28.85 16.70
CA LYS A 120 -11.77 29.06 15.65
C LYS A 120 -12.20 27.70 15.11
N ARG A 121 -13.51 27.56 14.89
CA ARG A 121 -14.09 26.32 14.37
C ARG A 121 -14.10 26.35 12.85
N PHE A 122 -13.62 25.30 12.22
CA PHE A 122 -13.68 25.12 10.77
C PHE A 122 -14.07 23.68 10.44
N ARG A 123 -14.74 23.47 9.31
CA ARG A 123 -15.02 22.13 8.79
C ARG A 123 -14.00 21.80 7.72
N ASP A 124 -13.35 20.66 7.87
CA ASP A 124 -12.43 20.15 6.86
C ASP A 124 -13.21 19.50 5.71
N LEU A 125 -12.60 19.48 4.52
CA LEU A 125 -13.15 18.81 3.36
C LEU A 125 -13.12 17.29 3.60
N HIS A 126 -14.19 16.61 3.20
CA HIS A 126 -14.22 15.17 3.13
C HIS A 126 -14.67 14.69 1.77
N GLN A 127 -13.83 13.89 1.12
CA GLN A 127 -14.20 13.08 -0.03
C GLN A 127 -14.68 11.71 0.44
N ALA A 128 -15.91 11.36 0.09
CA ALA A 128 -16.52 10.07 0.34
C ALA A 128 -16.64 9.27 -0.96
N PHE A 129 -16.40 7.96 -0.87
CA PHE A 129 -16.54 7.00 -1.97
C PHE A 129 -17.70 6.06 -1.69
N GLY A 130 -18.42 5.66 -2.73
CA GLY A 130 -19.59 4.82 -2.60
C GLY A 130 -20.11 4.27 -3.92
N ARG A 131 -21.35 3.82 -3.90
CA ARG A 131 -22.07 3.28 -5.05
C ARG A 131 -23.50 3.81 -5.11
N VAL A 132 -24.03 3.88 -6.32
CA VAL A 132 -25.44 4.16 -6.60
C VAL A 132 -26.03 2.98 -7.35
N ALA A 133 -27.16 2.46 -6.87
CA ALA A 133 -27.97 1.52 -7.62
C ALA A 133 -29.07 2.29 -8.38
N PRO A 134 -29.06 2.34 -9.72
CA PRO A 134 -30.02 3.15 -10.49
C PRO A 134 -31.50 2.80 -10.28
N LEU A 135 -31.77 1.59 -9.80
CA LEU A 135 -33.11 1.08 -9.52
C LEU A 135 -33.56 1.32 -8.07
N SER A 136 -32.67 1.76 -7.17
CA SER A 136 -33.05 2.22 -5.84
C SER A 136 -33.85 3.51 -5.93
N ASN A 137 -34.69 3.76 -4.92
CA ASN A 137 -35.44 5.01 -4.76
C ASN A 137 -36.23 5.45 -6.01
N ARG A 138 -36.66 4.51 -6.86
CA ARG A 138 -37.44 4.80 -8.08
C ARG A 138 -38.77 5.51 -7.82
N ARG A 139 -39.40 5.26 -6.67
CA ARG A 139 -40.66 5.92 -6.30
C ARG A 139 -40.45 7.38 -5.93
N SER A 140 -39.38 7.69 -5.19
CA SER A 140 -39.03 9.06 -4.80
C SER A 140 -38.30 9.82 -5.92
N GLY A 141 -37.71 9.11 -6.88
CA GLY A 141 -36.89 9.72 -7.93
C GLY A 141 -35.54 10.22 -7.42
N THR A 142 -35.05 9.73 -6.28
CA THR A 142 -33.77 10.13 -5.68
C THR A 142 -32.68 9.09 -5.92
N LEU A 143 -31.43 9.50 -5.73
CA LEU A 143 -30.27 8.61 -5.64
C LEU A 143 -30.20 8.02 -4.23
N GLU A 144 -29.97 6.71 -4.14
CA GLU A 144 -29.45 6.07 -2.92
C GLU A 144 -27.94 5.93 -3.09
N ILE A 145 -27.17 6.61 -2.24
CA ILE A 145 -25.71 6.60 -2.26
C ILE A 145 -25.23 5.77 -1.07
N THR A 146 -24.76 4.56 -1.33
CA THR A 146 -24.17 3.68 -0.30
C THR A 146 -22.68 3.94 -0.21
N LEU A 147 -22.21 4.48 0.92
CA LEU A 147 -20.82 4.81 1.17
C LEU A 147 -20.02 3.61 1.66
N SER A 148 -18.74 3.54 1.29
CA SER A 148 -17.81 2.48 1.75
C SER A 148 -17.46 2.59 3.24
N GLY A 149 -17.78 3.71 3.90
CA GLY A 149 -17.53 3.92 5.32
C GLY A 149 -18.50 4.94 5.92
N ALA A 150 -18.79 4.76 7.21
CA ALA A 150 -19.67 5.65 7.98
C ALA A 150 -18.89 6.34 9.11
N PRO A 151 -19.17 7.62 9.41
CA PRO A 151 -18.68 8.26 10.61
C PRO A 151 -19.32 7.65 11.86
N ALA A 152 -18.69 7.86 13.01
CA ALA A 152 -19.31 7.55 14.29
C ALA A 152 -20.59 8.37 14.48
N ARG A 153 -21.56 7.79 15.21
CA ARG A 153 -22.80 8.48 15.55
C ARG A 153 -22.50 9.69 16.44
N SER A 154 -23.03 10.85 16.06
CA SER A 154 -23.02 12.04 16.91
C SER A 154 -24.28 12.07 17.78
N SER A 155 -24.16 12.58 19.01
CA SER A 155 -25.31 12.93 19.85
C SER A 155 -25.99 14.23 19.39
N ASP A 156 -25.27 15.07 18.66
CA ASP A 156 -25.71 16.38 18.21
C ASP A 156 -25.94 16.38 16.68
N GLY A 157 -27.08 15.86 16.27
CA GLY A 157 -27.54 15.87 14.88
C GLY A 157 -26.77 14.93 13.94
N SER A 158 -26.88 15.19 12.64
CA SER A 158 -26.31 14.33 11.61
C SER A 158 -24.81 14.54 11.53
N PRO A 159 -23.97 13.48 11.59
CA PRO A 159 -22.53 13.65 11.35
C PRO A 159 -22.27 14.19 9.92
N TRP A 160 -23.20 13.93 8.99
CA TRP A 160 -23.19 14.39 7.61
C TRP A 160 -23.83 15.77 7.39
N GLU A 161 -24.24 16.47 8.45
CA GLU A 161 -24.75 17.83 8.33
C GLU A 161 -23.77 18.73 7.54
N ALA A 162 -24.29 19.54 6.61
CA ALA A 162 -23.58 20.31 5.57
C ALA A 162 -22.89 19.53 4.43
N MET A 163 -23.04 18.21 4.35
CA MET A 163 -22.70 17.47 3.12
C MET A 163 -23.69 17.76 1.98
N SER A 164 -24.93 18.16 2.32
CA SER A 164 -25.97 18.54 1.36
C SER A 164 -25.49 19.62 0.38
N GLY A 165 -25.78 19.41 -0.89
CA GLY A 165 -25.33 20.20 -2.04
C GLY A 165 -24.00 19.75 -2.65
N ALA A 166 -23.27 18.82 -2.03
CA ALA A 166 -22.07 18.24 -2.64
C ALA A 166 -22.41 17.48 -3.93
N ALA A 167 -21.65 17.72 -5.01
CA ALA A 167 -21.84 17.01 -6.27
C ALA A 167 -21.53 15.50 -6.13
N VAL A 168 -22.33 14.67 -6.80
CA VAL A 168 -22.13 13.22 -6.89
C VAL A 168 -21.57 12.89 -8.26
N TRP A 169 -20.36 12.34 -8.27
CA TRP A 169 -19.58 12.07 -9.47
C TRP A 169 -19.58 10.59 -9.81
N ALA A 170 -19.95 10.25 -11.04
CA ALA A 170 -19.67 8.96 -11.65
C ALA A 170 -18.53 9.16 -12.66
N ALA A 171 -17.37 8.56 -12.40
CA ALA A 171 -16.13 8.88 -13.11
C ALA A 171 -15.86 10.40 -13.14
N ASP A 172 -15.90 11.02 -14.32
CA ASP A 172 -15.61 12.44 -14.56
C ASP A 172 -16.88 13.29 -14.75
N ARG A 173 -18.06 12.78 -14.38
CA ARG A 173 -19.35 13.43 -14.64
C ARG A 173 -20.23 13.51 -13.41
N ILE A 174 -20.89 14.65 -13.25
CA ILE A 174 -21.91 14.87 -12.22
C ILE A 174 -23.21 14.18 -12.66
N ILE A 175 -23.75 13.35 -11.77
CA ILE A 175 -25.05 12.66 -11.95
C ILE A 175 -26.15 13.18 -11.01
N GLY A 176 -25.76 13.98 -10.02
CA GLY A 176 -26.66 14.49 -9.00
C GLY A 176 -25.93 15.29 -7.92
N ILE A 177 -26.65 15.62 -6.86
CA ILE A 177 -26.11 16.26 -5.65
C ILE A 177 -26.61 15.54 -4.41
N VAL A 178 -25.85 15.56 -3.32
CA VAL A 178 -26.31 15.09 -2.01
C VAL A 178 -27.40 16.03 -1.49
N THR A 179 -28.46 15.50 -0.91
CA THR A 179 -29.62 16.26 -0.42
C THR A 179 -29.88 15.99 1.05
N GLU A 180 -29.85 14.73 1.46
CA GLU A 180 -30.22 14.34 2.82
C GLU A 180 -29.35 13.18 3.32
N HIS A 181 -29.29 13.05 4.64
CA HIS A 181 -28.90 11.82 5.32
C HIS A 181 -30.08 11.37 6.19
N ASP A 182 -30.85 10.38 5.72
CA ASP A 182 -31.91 9.76 6.52
C ASP A 182 -31.29 8.78 7.53
N PHE A 183 -31.33 9.16 8.81
CA PHE A 183 -30.83 8.33 9.90
C PHE A 183 -31.42 6.92 9.96
N LYS A 184 -32.63 6.71 9.46
CA LYS A 184 -33.28 5.40 9.45
C LYS A 184 -32.68 4.46 8.41
N GLU A 185 -32.10 5.01 7.35
CA GLU A 185 -31.40 4.25 6.31
C GLU A 185 -29.96 3.90 6.73
N GLY A 186 -29.43 4.59 7.74
CA GLY A 186 -28.16 4.29 8.40
C GLY A 186 -27.03 5.22 8.00
N LEU A 187 -25.99 5.28 8.84
CA LEU A 187 -24.89 6.26 8.74
C LEU A 187 -24.03 6.15 7.47
N ALA A 188 -24.14 5.04 6.74
CA ALA A 188 -23.42 4.79 5.48
C ALA A 188 -24.28 5.11 4.25
N ARG A 189 -25.46 5.71 4.40
CA ARG A 189 -26.35 6.02 3.28
C ARG A 189 -26.62 7.51 3.20
N LEU A 190 -26.53 8.05 1.99
CA LEU A 190 -26.94 9.42 1.68
C LEU A 190 -27.99 9.38 0.57
N THR A 191 -28.89 10.36 0.57
CA THR A 191 -29.88 10.55 -0.48
C THR A 191 -29.43 11.72 -1.36
N GLY A 192 -29.58 11.57 -2.68
CA GLY A 192 -29.23 12.63 -3.63
C GLY A 192 -30.34 12.99 -4.62
N ALA A 193 -30.37 14.25 -5.06
CA ALA A 193 -31.20 14.67 -6.17
C ALA A 193 -30.62 14.15 -7.50
N ARG A 194 -31.51 13.69 -8.38
CA ARG A 194 -31.17 13.21 -9.72
C ARG A 194 -31.15 14.35 -10.72
N LEU A 195 -29.98 14.65 -11.27
CA LEU A 195 -29.85 15.75 -12.23
C LEU A 195 -30.61 15.44 -13.54
N ASP A 196 -30.56 14.20 -14.00
CA ASP A 196 -31.26 13.79 -15.21
C ASP A 196 -32.78 13.94 -15.12
N LEU A 197 -33.37 13.69 -13.95
CA LEU A 197 -34.81 13.92 -13.74
C LEU A 197 -35.17 15.40 -13.64
N ALA A 198 -34.24 16.26 -13.21
CA ALA A 198 -34.42 17.72 -13.29
C ALA A 198 -34.35 18.24 -14.74
N LEU A 199 -33.65 17.53 -15.61
CA LEU A 199 -33.48 17.88 -17.02
C LEU A 199 -34.48 17.17 -17.97
N LYS A 200 -35.10 16.07 -17.52
CA LYS A 200 -35.95 15.19 -18.34
C LYS A 200 -37.17 15.90 -18.91
N ASP A 201 -37.73 16.84 -18.17
CA ASP A 201 -38.86 17.64 -18.63
C ASP A 201 -38.36 18.90 -19.35
N ALA A 202 -37.58 18.74 -20.41
CA ALA A 202 -37.23 19.86 -21.32
C ALA A 202 -38.46 20.45 -22.05
N GLN A 203 -39.66 19.89 -21.81
CA GLN A 203 -40.93 20.52 -22.18
C GLN A 203 -41.49 21.45 -21.09
N ASP A 204 -41.08 21.25 -19.84
CA ASP A 204 -41.31 22.18 -18.73
C ASP A 204 -40.36 23.39 -18.86
N ALA A 205 -40.84 24.57 -18.48
CA ALA A 205 -40.05 25.80 -18.54
C ALA A 205 -38.82 25.73 -17.62
N ASP A 206 -38.95 25.07 -16.47
CA ASP A 206 -37.88 24.97 -15.48
C ASP A 206 -36.74 24.05 -15.94
N GLY A 207 -37.06 22.91 -16.57
CA GLY A 207 -36.06 21.98 -17.10
C GLY A 207 -35.24 22.62 -18.23
N ARG A 208 -35.89 23.35 -19.15
CA ARG A 208 -35.19 24.12 -20.20
C ARG A 208 -34.28 25.18 -19.61
N ARG A 209 -34.81 25.97 -18.66
CA ARG A 209 -34.05 27.03 -18.00
C ARG A 209 -32.80 26.45 -17.32
N LEU A 210 -32.94 25.35 -16.58
CA LEU A 210 -31.81 24.64 -15.98
C LEU A 210 -30.79 24.22 -17.04
N SER A 211 -31.25 23.57 -18.12
CA SER A 211 -30.38 23.14 -19.21
C SER A 211 -29.57 24.28 -19.84
N ASP A 212 -30.22 25.42 -20.09
CA ASP A 212 -29.59 26.62 -20.63
C ASP A 212 -28.54 27.18 -19.67
N MET A 213 -28.84 27.21 -18.37
CA MET A 213 -27.89 27.69 -17.36
C MET A 213 -26.68 26.76 -17.18
N LEU A 214 -26.88 25.45 -17.33
CA LEU A 214 -25.84 24.43 -17.31
C LEU A 214 -25.05 24.35 -18.64
N GLY A 215 -25.60 24.90 -19.74
CA GLY A 215 -24.99 24.85 -21.07
C GLY A 215 -24.94 23.45 -21.66
N ILE A 216 -25.96 22.63 -21.41
CA ILE A 216 -26.04 21.24 -21.87
C ILE A 216 -27.27 21.00 -22.73
N ASP A 217 -27.21 19.99 -23.59
CA ASP A 217 -28.39 19.39 -24.23
C ASP A 217 -28.79 18.13 -23.44
N PRO A 218 -29.98 18.08 -22.81
CA PRO A 218 -30.42 16.93 -22.02
C PRO A 218 -30.51 15.64 -22.85
N ALA A 219 -30.82 15.77 -24.15
CA ALA A 219 -30.91 14.62 -25.05
C ALA A 219 -29.53 14.04 -25.38
N ALA A 220 -28.48 14.86 -25.28
CA ALA A 220 -27.10 14.48 -25.53
C ALA A 220 -26.34 14.00 -24.28
N LEU A 221 -26.98 13.94 -23.11
CA LEU A 221 -26.34 13.42 -21.90
C LEU A 221 -25.97 11.94 -22.08
N PRO A 222 -24.69 11.58 -21.91
CA PRO A 222 -24.31 10.17 -21.91
C PRO A 222 -24.88 9.48 -20.68
N ASP A 223 -25.20 8.20 -20.82
CA ASP A 223 -25.47 7.37 -19.65
C ASP A 223 -24.21 7.34 -18.77
N ALA A 224 -24.41 7.49 -17.46
CA ALA A 224 -23.44 7.13 -16.44
C ALA A 224 -23.33 5.61 -16.46
N THR A 225 -22.63 5.12 -17.48
CA THR A 225 -22.24 3.73 -17.52
C THR A 225 -21.10 3.57 -16.51
N VAL A 226 -21.02 2.39 -15.90
CA VAL A 226 -19.72 1.92 -15.43
C VAL A 226 -18.81 2.10 -16.66
N PRO A 227 -17.69 2.84 -16.62
CA PRO A 227 -16.67 2.62 -17.62
C PRO A 227 -16.54 1.12 -17.67
N ARG A 228 -16.73 0.50 -18.84
CA ARG A 228 -16.39 -0.91 -19.02
C ARG A 228 -14.88 -0.95 -18.88
N ALA A 229 -14.40 -0.77 -17.65
CA ALA A 229 -13.14 -1.26 -17.19
C ALA A 229 -13.16 -2.66 -17.78
N GLN A 230 -12.19 -2.94 -18.66
CA GLN A 230 -11.74 -4.32 -18.82
C GLN A 230 -11.83 -4.89 -17.42
N PRO A 231 -12.70 -5.91 -17.20
CA PRO A 231 -13.12 -6.27 -15.86
C PRO A 231 -11.86 -6.32 -15.05
N ARG A 232 -11.67 -5.34 -14.15
CA ARG A 232 -10.61 -5.44 -13.17
C ARG A 232 -11.06 -6.70 -12.47
N PRO A 233 -10.36 -7.84 -12.70
CA PRO A 233 -10.89 -9.12 -12.29
C PRO A 233 -11.26 -8.91 -10.84
N ALA A 234 -12.56 -9.07 -10.52
CA ALA A 234 -13.04 -8.96 -9.15
C ALA A 234 -11.98 -9.67 -8.33
N PRO A 235 -11.31 -9.02 -7.34
CA PRO A 235 -10.12 -9.57 -6.71
C PRO A 235 -10.49 -10.99 -6.31
N SER A 236 -10.04 -11.94 -7.11
CA SER A 236 -10.54 -13.31 -7.07
C SER A 236 -9.97 -13.81 -5.79
N PRO A 237 -10.78 -13.93 -4.71
CA PRO A 237 -10.41 -13.63 -3.33
C PRO A 237 -8.95 -13.97 -3.17
N ALA A 238 -8.11 -12.96 -3.42
CA ALA A 238 -6.70 -13.22 -3.57
C ALA A 238 -6.35 -13.65 -2.18
N LEU A 239 -6.00 -14.93 -2.01
CA LEU A 239 -5.40 -15.37 -0.77
C LEU A 239 -4.36 -14.31 -0.46
N PRO A 240 -4.47 -13.61 0.68
CA PRO A 240 -3.67 -12.43 0.93
C PRO A 240 -2.25 -12.80 0.57
N GLY A 241 -1.71 -12.16 -0.47
CA GLY A 241 -0.47 -12.59 -1.10
C GLY A 241 0.55 -12.75 0.02
N LEU A 242 1.10 -13.96 0.17
CA LEU A 242 2.03 -14.27 1.25
C LEU A 242 3.33 -13.54 0.94
N ARG A 243 3.38 -12.23 1.17
CA ARG A 243 4.52 -11.40 0.83
C ARG A 243 5.64 -11.70 1.81
N ALA A 244 6.74 -12.24 1.29
CA ALA A 244 7.91 -12.57 2.07
C ALA A 244 9.13 -11.83 1.56
N TYR A 245 10.01 -11.45 2.47
CA TYR A 245 11.30 -10.85 2.18
C TYR A 245 12.40 -11.89 2.32
N ARG A 246 13.27 -11.99 1.32
CA ARG A 246 14.45 -12.85 1.39
C ARG A 246 15.53 -12.23 2.28
N LEU A 247 16.10 -13.06 3.14
CA LEU A 247 17.09 -12.65 4.13
C LEU A 247 18.46 -13.31 3.87
N PRO A 248 19.57 -12.58 4.06
CA PRO A 248 20.90 -13.18 4.13
C PRO A 248 20.98 -14.14 5.30
N VAL A 249 21.39 -15.37 5.02
CA VAL A 249 21.49 -16.42 6.06
C VAL A 249 22.55 -16.06 7.11
N ASP A 250 23.56 -15.29 6.73
CA ASP A 250 24.64 -14.79 7.57
C ASP A 250 24.28 -13.52 8.37
N TRP A 251 23.06 -12.99 8.23
CA TRP A 251 22.64 -11.86 9.07
C TRP A 251 22.56 -12.27 10.55
N ILE A 252 23.11 -11.40 11.40
CA ILE A 252 23.09 -11.52 12.86
C ILE A 252 22.53 -10.23 13.48
N PRO A 253 21.77 -10.34 14.58
CA PRO A 253 21.42 -9.19 15.40
C PRO A 253 22.67 -8.38 15.79
N GLY A 254 22.61 -7.05 15.65
CA GLY A 254 23.71 -6.13 15.98
C GLY A 254 24.78 -5.96 14.90
N GLY A 255 24.77 -6.78 13.83
CA GLY A 255 25.67 -6.62 12.68
C GLY A 255 25.26 -5.50 11.70
N GLY A 256 24.11 -4.88 11.92
CA GLY A 256 23.53 -3.86 11.04
C GLY A 256 21.99 -3.85 11.11
N PRO A 257 21.33 -2.90 10.44
CA PRO A 257 19.88 -2.86 10.36
C PRO A 257 19.33 -4.16 9.74
N CYS A 258 18.10 -4.53 10.08
CA CYS A 258 17.46 -5.69 9.47
C CYS A 258 17.49 -5.54 7.93
N PRO A 259 17.97 -6.55 7.17
CA PRO A 259 18.24 -6.44 5.73
C PRO A 259 16.98 -6.63 4.90
N VAL A 260 15.83 -6.24 5.45
CA VAL A 260 14.57 -6.26 4.74
C VAL A 260 14.54 -5.08 3.78
N ASN A 261 14.46 -5.41 2.50
CA ASN A 261 14.50 -4.48 1.39
C ASN A 261 13.42 -4.93 0.40
N ASP A 262 12.68 -4.00 -0.21
CA ASP A 262 11.65 -4.33 -1.20
C ASP A 262 12.25 -4.86 -2.52
N ALA A 263 13.54 -4.63 -2.75
CA ALA A 263 14.33 -5.38 -3.73
C ALA A 263 14.41 -6.88 -3.42
N HIS A 264 14.11 -7.29 -2.19
CA HIS A 264 14.12 -8.69 -1.73
C HIS A 264 12.71 -9.26 -1.50
N LEU A 265 11.66 -8.50 -1.85
CA LEU A 265 10.27 -8.92 -1.69
C LEU A 265 9.86 -9.91 -2.78
N ALA A 266 9.12 -10.94 -2.39
CA ALA A 266 8.51 -11.93 -3.27
C ALA A 266 7.13 -12.35 -2.76
N ASP A 267 6.37 -13.00 -3.65
CA ASP A 267 5.18 -13.74 -3.27
C ASP A 267 5.60 -15.18 -2.89
N LEU A 268 5.52 -15.51 -1.61
CA LEU A 268 5.90 -16.80 -1.05
C LEU A 268 5.06 -17.93 -1.65
N GLY A 269 3.78 -17.67 -1.92
CA GLY A 269 2.90 -18.62 -2.59
C GLY A 269 3.44 -18.98 -3.96
N ALA A 270 3.76 -17.97 -4.78
CA ALA A 270 4.42 -18.18 -6.07
C ALA A 270 5.75 -18.90 -5.92
N LEU A 271 6.64 -18.46 -5.03
CA LEU A 271 7.95 -19.10 -4.88
C LEU A 271 7.84 -20.58 -4.48
N LEU A 272 7.08 -20.89 -3.43
CA LEU A 272 7.02 -22.24 -2.87
C LEU A 272 6.14 -23.20 -3.69
N CYS A 273 5.08 -22.70 -4.32
CA CYS A 273 4.21 -23.54 -5.14
C CYS A 273 4.83 -23.81 -6.52
N LEU A 274 5.71 -22.92 -7.02
CA LEU A 274 6.44 -23.17 -8.25
C LEU A 274 7.69 -24.04 -8.02
N GLU A 275 8.24 -24.06 -6.80
CA GLU A 275 9.35 -24.94 -6.42
C GLU A 275 8.88 -26.39 -6.12
N ARG A 276 8.92 -27.29 -7.11
CA ARG A 276 8.50 -28.70 -6.93
C ARG A 276 9.60 -29.65 -6.42
N GLY A 277 10.84 -29.19 -6.31
CA GLY A 277 11.97 -30.01 -5.82
C GLY A 277 12.12 -30.05 -4.29
N PRO A 278 13.02 -30.92 -3.78
CA PRO A 278 13.39 -30.91 -2.36
C PRO A 278 14.08 -29.59 -2.04
N ALA A 279 13.38 -28.76 -1.28
CA ALA A 279 13.84 -27.47 -0.81
C ALA A 279 13.54 -27.33 0.68
N THR A 280 14.43 -26.62 1.38
CA THR A 280 14.22 -26.25 2.77
C THR A 280 14.19 -24.74 2.90
N ASN A 281 13.06 -24.20 3.30
CA ASN A 281 12.87 -22.77 3.53
C ASN A 281 12.67 -22.54 5.03
N VAL A 282 13.23 -21.47 5.56
CA VAL A 282 13.00 -21.04 6.95
C VAL A 282 12.24 -19.72 6.89
N VAL A 283 11.05 -19.66 7.46
CA VAL A 283 10.16 -18.51 7.38
C VAL A 283 9.97 -17.92 8.77
N ALA A 284 10.42 -16.70 8.98
CA ALA A 284 10.05 -15.90 10.15
C ALA A 284 8.65 -15.31 9.98
N ALA A 285 7.79 -15.42 10.98
CA ALA A 285 6.42 -14.94 10.94
C ALA A 285 5.92 -14.47 12.32
N ARG A 286 4.76 -13.82 12.34
CA ARG A 286 4.06 -13.47 13.59
C ARG A 286 3.39 -14.71 14.20
N PRO A 287 3.09 -14.73 15.50
CA PRO A 287 2.39 -15.84 16.13
C PRO A 287 1.01 -16.07 15.49
N GLY A 288 0.64 -17.34 15.31
CA GLY A 288 -0.66 -17.73 14.77
C GLY A 288 -0.75 -17.65 13.24
N THR A 289 0.39 -17.54 12.55
CA THR A 289 0.43 -17.57 11.08
C THR A 289 0.03 -18.95 10.58
N ALA A 290 -1.17 -19.06 10.01
CA ALA A 290 -1.69 -20.31 9.43
C ALA A 290 -1.04 -20.66 8.06
N LEU A 291 0.29 -20.74 8.01
CA LEU A 291 1.06 -20.81 6.76
C LEU A 291 0.73 -22.05 5.93
N ALA A 292 0.55 -23.22 6.54
CA ALA A 292 0.21 -24.45 5.82
C ALA A 292 -1.16 -24.35 5.12
N ALA A 293 -2.15 -23.74 5.79
CA ALA A 293 -3.47 -23.53 5.21
C ALA A 293 -3.39 -22.52 4.06
N ALA A 294 -2.64 -21.43 4.23
CA ALA A 294 -2.44 -20.43 3.19
C ALA A 294 -1.75 -21.03 1.95
N LEU A 295 -0.68 -21.81 2.12
CA LEU A 295 0.01 -22.48 1.02
C LEU A 295 -0.86 -23.53 0.33
N SER A 296 -1.63 -24.33 1.10
CA SER A 296 -2.59 -25.28 0.53
C SER A 296 -3.65 -24.58 -0.30
N ALA A 297 -4.18 -23.45 0.17
CA ALA A 297 -5.17 -22.69 -0.58
C ALA A 297 -4.59 -22.11 -1.89
N VAL A 298 -3.31 -21.70 -1.89
CA VAL A 298 -2.63 -21.22 -3.11
C VAL A 298 -2.47 -22.35 -4.13
N GLU A 299 -2.17 -23.58 -3.68
CA GLU A 299 -2.12 -24.77 -4.54
C GLU A 299 -3.50 -25.15 -5.08
N GLU A 300 -4.55 -25.10 -4.24
CA GLU A 300 -5.91 -25.51 -4.61
C GLU A 300 -6.60 -24.53 -5.58
N GLY A 301 -6.43 -23.21 -5.39
CA GLY A 301 -7.23 -22.18 -6.04
C GLY A 301 -7.11 -22.16 -7.57
N PRO A 302 -5.92 -21.87 -8.13
CA PRO A 302 -5.70 -21.78 -9.58
C PRO A 302 -5.73 -23.15 -10.28
N VAL A 303 -5.26 -24.22 -9.62
CA VAL A 303 -5.10 -25.55 -10.24
C VAL A 303 -6.44 -26.28 -10.38
N ARG A 304 -7.33 -26.21 -9.37
CA ARG A 304 -8.62 -26.92 -9.43
C ARG A 304 -9.63 -26.30 -10.40
N ARG A 305 -9.56 -24.99 -10.62
CA ARG A 305 -10.54 -24.26 -11.47
C ARG A 305 -10.23 -24.34 -12.96
N GLY A 306 -9.02 -24.73 -13.34
CA GLY A 306 -8.63 -24.88 -14.74
C GLY A 306 -9.17 -26.17 -15.37
N SER A 307 -10.16 -26.06 -16.27
CA SER A 307 -10.48 -27.15 -17.20
C SER A 307 -9.43 -27.19 -18.31
N GLY A 308 -8.46 -28.13 -18.28
CA GLY A 308 -7.44 -28.26 -19.33
C GLY A 308 -6.18 -29.03 -18.92
N PRO A 309 -5.08 -28.95 -19.69
CA PRO A 309 -3.77 -29.58 -19.39
C PRO A 309 -3.13 -29.12 -18.07
N ALA A 310 -3.74 -28.15 -17.38
CA ALA A 310 -3.42 -27.78 -16.00
C ALA A 310 -3.64 -28.93 -14.98
N ARG A 311 -4.37 -30.00 -15.34
CA ARG A 311 -4.52 -31.19 -14.48
C ARG A 311 -3.23 -32.00 -14.30
N ASP A 312 -2.22 -31.78 -15.14
CA ASP A 312 -0.93 -32.46 -15.01
C ASP A 312 -0.04 -31.83 -13.91
N PHE A 313 -0.48 -30.75 -13.25
CA PHE A 313 0.22 -30.20 -12.10
C PHE A 313 -0.01 -31.10 -10.88
N PRO A 314 1.02 -31.78 -10.35
CA PRO A 314 0.87 -32.60 -9.16
C PRO A 314 0.42 -31.74 -7.98
N GLU A 315 -0.78 -32.02 -7.47
CA GLU A 315 -1.34 -31.32 -6.31
C GLU A 315 -0.45 -31.58 -5.09
N ARG A 316 0.00 -30.49 -4.46
CA ARG A 316 0.75 -30.55 -3.20
C ARG A 316 -0.14 -30.09 -2.07
N SER A 317 -0.41 -31.00 -1.12
CA SER A 317 -1.02 -30.60 0.16
C SER A 317 0.06 -30.16 1.13
N TRP A 318 -0.10 -29.00 1.78
CA TRP A 318 0.80 -28.54 2.82
C TRP A 318 0.25 -28.93 4.20
N ARG A 319 1.08 -29.58 5.02
CA ARG A 319 0.67 -30.09 6.34
C ARG A 319 1.57 -29.54 7.44
N VAL A 320 0.95 -29.22 8.58
CA VAL A 320 1.71 -28.90 9.79
C VAL A 320 2.22 -30.20 10.41
N VAL A 321 3.51 -30.26 10.70
CA VAL A 321 4.17 -31.40 11.35
C VAL A 321 4.87 -30.88 12.60
N ASP A 322 4.47 -31.40 13.74
CA ASP A 322 5.07 -31.10 15.02
C ASP A 322 6.48 -31.72 15.11
N ALA A 323 7.47 -30.92 15.49
CA ALA A 323 8.88 -31.33 15.50
C ALA A 323 9.17 -32.47 16.50
N GLU A 324 8.37 -32.59 17.57
CA GLU A 324 8.58 -33.55 18.66
C GLU A 324 7.84 -34.87 18.41
N THR A 325 6.57 -34.78 17.97
CA THR A 325 5.64 -35.91 17.91
C THR A 325 5.49 -36.53 16.52
N ALA A 326 5.51 -35.73 15.45
CA ALA A 326 4.92 -36.13 14.17
C ALA A 326 5.84 -36.91 13.21
N LEU A 327 7.09 -37.20 13.59
CA LEU A 327 8.03 -37.95 12.73
C LEU A 327 7.82 -39.47 12.72
N ARG A 328 7.08 -40.03 13.69
CA ARG A 328 6.80 -41.48 13.73
C ARG A 328 5.65 -41.89 12.81
N ASP A 329 4.73 -40.96 12.53
CA ASP A 329 3.48 -41.21 11.82
C ASP A 329 3.41 -40.46 10.48
N LEU A 330 4.55 -40.11 9.89
CA LEU A 330 4.57 -39.54 8.55
C LEU A 330 3.92 -40.55 7.59
N PRO A 331 2.78 -40.22 6.96
CA PRO A 331 2.09 -41.17 6.11
C PRO A 331 3.00 -41.50 4.93
N ALA A 332 3.12 -42.79 4.61
CA ALA A 332 3.73 -43.22 3.35
C ALA A 332 2.81 -42.80 2.20
N THR A 333 2.95 -41.56 1.73
CA THR A 333 2.12 -41.01 0.66
C THR A 333 2.87 -41.05 -0.67
N SER A 334 2.21 -41.48 -1.73
CA SER A 334 2.69 -41.35 -3.11
C SER A 334 2.54 -39.92 -3.68
N ALA A 335 1.88 -39.01 -2.94
CA ALA A 335 1.65 -37.63 -3.37
C ALA A 335 2.78 -36.69 -2.94
N VAL A 336 3.08 -35.70 -3.79
CA VAL A 336 4.02 -34.60 -3.49
C VAL A 336 3.49 -33.86 -2.26
N THR A 337 4.18 -33.98 -1.12
CA THR A 337 3.72 -33.38 0.15
C THR A 337 4.65 -32.22 0.54
N GLY A 338 4.07 -31.10 0.97
CA GLY A 338 4.79 -30.01 1.61
C GLY A 338 4.60 -30.08 3.12
N PHE A 339 5.65 -29.84 3.90
CA PHE A 339 5.58 -29.84 5.36
C PHE A 339 5.94 -28.47 5.92
N VAL A 340 5.10 -27.96 6.83
CA VAL A 340 5.38 -26.79 7.65
C VAL A 340 5.69 -27.28 9.05
N VAL A 341 6.89 -26.97 9.56
CA VAL A 341 7.36 -27.39 10.88
C VAL A 341 7.45 -26.15 11.76
N PRO A 342 6.49 -25.92 12.67
CA PRO A 342 6.58 -24.83 13.65
C PRO A 342 7.84 -25.01 14.50
N TRP A 343 8.57 -23.92 14.70
CA TRP A 343 9.80 -23.91 15.47
C TRP A 343 9.79 -22.77 16.49
N PRO A 344 9.79 -23.07 17.80
CA PRO A 344 9.74 -22.04 18.84
C PRO A 344 11.06 -21.26 18.90
N VAL A 345 10.97 -19.95 19.19
CA VAL A 345 12.12 -19.12 19.55
C VAL A 345 12.69 -19.56 20.90
N GLY A 346 14.01 -19.47 21.05
CA GLY A 346 14.70 -19.73 22.32
C GLY A 346 15.01 -21.20 22.60
N VAL A 347 14.48 -22.15 21.81
CA VAL A 347 14.93 -23.55 21.86
C VAL A 347 16.30 -23.65 21.19
N HIS A 348 17.35 -23.64 22.02
CA HIS A 348 18.73 -23.73 21.55
C HIS A 348 18.96 -24.98 20.69
N LEU A 349 19.60 -24.80 19.53
CA LEU A 349 19.93 -25.87 18.57
C LEU A 349 20.86 -26.96 19.11
N ARG A 350 21.40 -26.80 20.33
CA ARG A 350 22.16 -27.83 21.06
C ARG A 350 21.97 -27.64 22.56
N GLY A 351 21.22 -28.53 23.21
CA GLY A 351 21.04 -28.52 24.67
C GLY A 351 20.53 -29.86 25.23
N PRO A 352 20.75 -30.15 26.52
CA PRO A 352 20.81 -31.51 27.11
C PRO A 352 19.45 -32.22 27.29
N THR A 353 18.38 -31.65 26.77
CA THR A 353 16.98 -32.01 27.08
C THR A 353 16.38 -33.03 26.12
N GLY A 354 17.14 -33.55 25.16
CA GLY A 354 16.65 -34.53 24.18
C GLY A 354 15.81 -33.93 23.05
N ALA A 355 15.71 -32.59 22.96
CA ALA A 355 15.08 -31.91 21.83
C ALA A 355 15.89 -32.19 20.54
N ARG A 356 15.19 -32.60 19.47
CA ARG A 356 15.79 -32.92 18.18
C ARG A 356 16.30 -31.66 17.50
N SER A 357 17.41 -31.76 16.78
CA SER A 357 17.89 -30.63 15.96
C SER A 357 17.03 -30.47 14.70
N VAL A 358 16.94 -29.24 14.14
CA VAL A 358 16.24 -29.00 12.85
C VAL A 358 16.81 -29.90 11.75
N ARG A 359 18.12 -30.19 11.79
CA ARG A 359 18.78 -31.11 10.85
C ARG A 359 18.23 -32.54 10.96
N GLU A 360 18.04 -33.04 12.18
CA GLU A 360 17.48 -34.37 12.42
C GLU A 360 16.03 -34.45 11.96
N VAL A 361 15.22 -33.44 12.28
CA VAL A 361 13.81 -33.36 11.83
C VAL A 361 13.75 -33.36 10.30
N ARG A 362 14.55 -32.51 9.64
CA ARG A 362 14.66 -32.48 8.17
C ARG A 362 15.09 -33.82 7.60
N ALA A 363 16.14 -34.44 8.16
CA ALA A 363 16.66 -35.72 7.66
C ALA A 363 15.61 -36.84 7.76
N GLN A 364 14.81 -36.85 8.83
CA GLN A 364 13.73 -37.83 8.99
C GLN A 364 12.58 -37.58 8.02
N ILE A 365 12.15 -36.34 7.83
CA ILE A 365 11.15 -36.00 6.79
C ILE A 365 11.65 -36.45 5.42
N ARG A 366 12.93 -36.19 5.09
CA ARG A 366 13.54 -36.59 3.82
C ARG A 366 13.65 -38.11 3.66
N ALA A 367 13.87 -38.85 4.74
CA ALA A 367 13.89 -40.31 4.69
C ALA A 367 12.51 -40.89 4.35
N ALA A 368 11.43 -40.28 4.88
CA ALA A 368 10.05 -40.71 4.60
C ALA A 368 9.52 -40.17 3.26
N ALA A 369 9.90 -38.95 2.89
CA ALA A 369 9.47 -38.24 1.70
C ALA A 369 10.66 -37.47 1.07
N PRO A 370 11.48 -38.16 0.24
CA PRO A 370 12.70 -37.57 -0.35
C PRO A 370 12.46 -36.29 -1.15
N ASP A 371 11.27 -36.14 -1.71
CA ASP A 371 10.89 -35.05 -2.62
C ASP A 371 10.06 -33.95 -1.97
N ALA A 372 9.79 -34.06 -0.67
CA ALA A 372 8.95 -33.07 0.01
C ALA A 372 9.59 -31.67 0.00
N SER A 373 8.81 -30.62 0.04
CA SER A 373 9.34 -29.30 0.43
C SER A 373 9.15 -29.14 1.94
N VAL A 374 10.16 -28.61 2.62
CA VAL A 374 10.11 -28.37 4.07
C VAL A 374 10.19 -26.87 4.32
N VAL A 375 9.23 -26.36 5.09
CA VAL A 375 9.20 -24.99 5.57
C VAL A 375 9.32 -25.04 7.09
N VAL A 376 10.41 -24.54 7.64
CA VAL A 376 10.55 -24.33 9.08
C VAL A 376 9.95 -22.97 9.41
N LEU A 377 8.83 -22.95 10.12
CA LEU A 377 8.10 -21.74 10.48
C LEU A 377 8.53 -21.28 11.87
N VAL A 378 9.21 -20.15 11.94
CA VAL A 378 9.66 -19.53 13.19
C VAL A 378 8.71 -18.40 13.55
N GLU A 379 7.99 -18.54 14.65
CA GLU A 379 7.05 -17.53 15.14
C GLU A 379 7.57 -16.88 16.42
N ALA A 380 7.44 -15.56 16.51
CA ALA A 380 7.79 -14.80 17.70
C ALA A 380 6.92 -13.54 17.79
N GLU A 381 6.65 -13.08 19.01
CA GLU A 381 5.95 -11.79 19.22
C GLU A 381 6.73 -10.62 18.61
N GLN A 382 8.06 -10.67 18.71
CA GLN A 382 8.96 -9.64 18.19
C GLN A 382 9.58 -10.07 16.86
N ALA A 383 9.47 -9.22 15.85
CA ALA A 383 9.91 -9.52 14.48
C ALA A 383 11.39 -9.94 14.40
N VAL A 384 12.24 -9.20 15.13
CA VAL A 384 13.68 -9.42 15.18
C VAL A 384 14.05 -10.81 15.74
N ASP A 385 13.28 -11.34 16.68
CA ASP A 385 13.56 -12.64 17.30
C ASP A 385 13.22 -13.79 16.36
N ALA A 386 12.09 -13.69 15.65
CA ALA A 386 11.74 -14.62 14.59
C ALA A 386 12.80 -14.62 13.50
N ILE A 387 13.25 -13.44 13.04
CA ILE A 387 14.26 -13.29 12.00
C ILE A 387 15.62 -13.83 12.45
N ALA A 388 16.09 -13.47 13.64
CA ALA A 388 17.37 -13.94 14.18
C ALA A 388 17.42 -15.46 14.34
N THR A 389 16.32 -16.04 14.84
CA THR A 389 16.18 -17.49 14.98
C THR A 389 16.14 -18.15 13.61
N ALA A 390 15.40 -17.59 12.65
CA ALA A 390 15.33 -18.10 11.28
C ALA A 390 16.70 -18.08 10.57
N THR A 391 17.49 -17.00 10.69
CA THR A 391 18.83 -16.95 10.11
C THR A 391 19.79 -17.92 10.79
N HIS A 392 19.69 -18.10 12.11
CA HIS A 392 20.46 -19.10 12.84
C HIS A 392 20.16 -20.53 12.37
N ILE A 393 18.88 -20.89 12.24
CA ILE A 393 18.45 -22.18 11.70
C ILE A 393 18.95 -22.34 10.25
N GLY A 394 18.83 -21.30 9.42
CA GLY A 394 19.35 -21.31 8.05
C GLY A 394 20.86 -21.59 7.99
N ARG A 395 21.66 -20.98 8.87
CA ARG A 395 23.11 -21.23 8.96
C ARG A 395 23.40 -22.67 9.35
N ASP A 396 22.71 -23.17 10.36
CA ASP A 396 22.88 -24.54 10.80
C ASP A 396 22.52 -25.52 9.67
N LEU A 397 21.41 -25.33 8.98
CA LEU A 397 21.03 -26.18 7.84
C LEU A 397 22.05 -26.15 6.69
N ARG A 398 22.61 -24.98 6.34
CA ARG A 398 23.63 -24.84 5.28
C ARG A 398 24.96 -25.51 5.61
N ALA A 399 25.38 -25.50 6.87
CA ALA A 399 26.64 -26.13 7.27
C ALA A 399 26.64 -27.66 7.12
N GLY A 400 25.46 -28.29 6.92
CA GLY A 400 25.30 -29.74 6.75
C GLY A 400 25.80 -30.36 5.44
N ARG A 401 26.47 -29.61 4.54
CA ARG A 401 27.01 -30.08 3.23
C ARG A 401 26.00 -30.81 2.32
N THR A 402 24.72 -30.48 2.42
CA THR A 402 23.73 -30.92 1.45
C THR A 402 23.75 -29.94 0.27
N GLY A 403 23.82 -30.42 -0.98
CA GLY A 403 23.61 -29.57 -2.17
C GLY A 403 22.19 -28.98 -2.26
N GLU A 404 21.34 -29.26 -1.27
CA GLU A 404 20.02 -28.69 -1.09
C GLU A 404 20.09 -27.19 -0.81
N ARG A 405 19.20 -26.46 -1.46
CA ARG A 405 19.02 -25.03 -1.27
C ARG A 405 18.34 -24.75 0.07
N VAL A 406 18.96 -23.88 0.87
CA VAL A 406 18.39 -23.37 2.12
C VAL A 406 18.20 -21.86 2.00
N GLU A 407 16.96 -21.41 2.12
CA GLU A 407 16.59 -20.01 2.08
C GLU A 407 15.98 -19.57 3.41
N VAL A 408 16.18 -18.30 3.73
CA VAL A 408 15.58 -17.65 4.90
C VAL A 408 14.70 -16.52 4.39
N LEU A 409 13.46 -16.50 4.85
CA LEU A 409 12.39 -15.62 4.43
C LEU A 409 11.73 -15.01 5.67
N THR A 410 11.14 -13.83 5.55
CA THR A 410 10.30 -13.25 6.61
C THR A 410 8.98 -12.71 6.03
N LEU A 411 7.87 -13.09 6.65
CA LEU A 411 6.53 -12.55 6.39
C LEU A 411 6.27 -11.25 7.15
N ILE A 412 7.22 -10.79 7.96
CA ILE A 412 7.06 -9.62 8.81
C ILE A 412 7.60 -8.40 8.09
N ARG A 413 6.72 -7.41 7.84
CA ARG A 413 7.12 -6.14 7.25
C ARG A 413 7.79 -5.23 8.30
N PRO A 414 8.93 -4.59 8.01
CA PRO A 414 9.52 -3.59 8.89
C PRO A 414 8.55 -2.41 9.02
N GLY A 415 8.36 -1.90 10.24
CA GLY A 415 7.49 -0.75 10.48
C GLY A 415 6.01 -1.07 10.67
N GLU A 416 5.55 -2.31 10.42
CA GLU A 416 4.18 -2.66 10.81
C GLU A 416 4.07 -2.79 12.33
N PRO A 417 3.15 -2.04 12.98
CA PRO A 417 2.90 -2.22 14.39
C PRO A 417 2.39 -3.66 14.65
N PRO A 418 2.64 -4.22 15.85
CA PRO A 418 1.92 -5.40 16.29
C PRO A 418 0.41 -5.11 16.21
N ASP A 419 -0.38 -6.12 15.86
CA ASP A 419 -1.83 -5.98 15.71
C ASP A 419 -2.44 -5.47 17.04
N GLU A 420 -2.88 -4.20 17.03
CA GLU A 420 -3.40 -3.50 18.22
C GLU A 420 -4.75 -4.08 18.71
N SER A 421 -5.34 -5.04 17.97
CA SER A 421 -6.56 -5.75 18.36
C SER A 421 -6.42 -6.59 19.65
N SER A 422 -5.23 -6.68 20.24
CA SER A 422 -4.96 -7.35 21.52
C SER A 422 -5.29 -6.54 22.78
N GLY A 423 -5.75 -5.29 22.66
CA GLY A 423 -6.57 -4.59 23.66
C GLY A 423 -6.03 -4.50 25.08
N THR A 424 -5.28 -3.44 25.41
CA THR A 424 -5.22 -2.91 26.77
C THR A 424 -5.14 -1.37 26.76
N ALA A 425 -6.11 -0.72 27.40
CA ALA A 425 -6.18 0.73 27.56
C ALA A 425 -5.70 1.14 28.97
N ALA A 426 -4.82 2.14 29.05
CA ALA A 426 -4.48 2.82 30.30
C ALA A 426 -4.20 4.31 30.04
N HIS A 427 -4.71 5.18 30.93
CA HIS A 427 -4.60 6.63 30.89
C HIS A 427 -3.34 7.18 31.57
N GLY A 428 -2.82 8.28 31.02
CA GLY A 428 -1.88 9.17 31.70
C GLY A 428 -1.32 10.22 30.73
N THR A 429 -1.61 11.50 30.96
CA THR A 429 -1.00 12.63 30.23
C THR A 429 0.35 12.96 30.88
N ALA A 430 1.42 12.43 30.32
CA ALA A 430 2.78 12.93 30.54
C ALA A 430 3.30 13.52 29.23
N GLU A 431 4.08 14.60 29.30
CA GLU A 431 4.73 15.18 28.14
C GLU A 431 5.68 14.16 27.47
N PRO A 432 5.71 14.07 26.13
CA PRO A 432 6.61 13.18 25.42
C PRO A 432 8.06 13.66 25.55
N ASP A 433 8.82 12.99 26.40
CA ASP A 433 10.27 13.19 26.50
C ASP A 433 10.99 12.29 25.48
N GLY A 434 11.72 12.91 24.54
CA GLY A 434 12.52 12.21 23.53
C GLY A 434 13.58 11.28 24.12
N HIS A 435 14.05 11.54 25.35
CA HIS A 435 14.97 10.65 26.07
C HIS A 435 14.33 9.29 26.39
N ARG A 436 13.01 9.21 26.59
CA ARG A 436 12.32 7.96 26.92
C ARG A 436 12.21 7.00 25.73
N LEU A 437 12.07 7.51 24.50
CA LEU A 437 12.16 6.65 23.30
C LEU A 437 13.54 6.00 23.21
N MET A 438 14.58 6.77 23.52
CA MET A 438 15.96 6.29 23.52
C MET A 438 16.26 5.33 24.65
N ALA A 439 15.72 5.57 25.85
CA ALA A 439 15.77 4.62 26.94
C ALA A 439 15.08 3.30 26.56
N THR A 440 13.93 3.37 25.87
CA THR A 440 13.20 2.18 25.39
C THR A 440 14.03 1.39 24.38
N VAL A 441 14.61 2.05 23.37
CA VAL A 441 15.46 1.39 22.37
C VAL A 441 16.74 0.83 23.01
N ALA A 442 17.38 1.58 23.91
CA ALA A 442 18.59 1.14 24.61
C ALA A 442 18.33 -0.03 25.56
N ALA A 443 17.23 -0.01 26.31
CA ALA A 443 16.81 -1.11 27.19
C ALA A 443 16.52 -2.38 26.37
N GLU A 444 15.79 -2.26 25.26
CA GLU A 444 15.54 -3.39 24.36
C GLU A 444 16.83 -3.97 23.79
N MET A 445 17.79 -3.13 23.40
CA MET A 445 19.08 -3.60 22.93
C MET A 445 19.91 -4.27 24.04
N GLN A 446 19.93 -3.69 25.24
CA GLN A 446 20.68 -4.21 26.38
C GLN A 446 20.13 -5.56 26.86
N MET A 447 18.80 -5.72 26.95
CA MET A 447 18.16 -7.01 27.24
C MET A 447 18.57 -8.10 26.22
N ARG A 448 18.90 -7.71 24.99
CA ARG A 448 19.26 -8.60 23.89
C ARG A 448 20.77 -8.74 23.69
N THR A 449 21.59 -8.27 24.63
CA THR A 449 23.07 -8.30 24.57
C THR A 449 23.69 -7.62 23.35
N LEU A 450 22.95 -6.67 22.76
CA LEU A 450 23.43 -5.86 21.63
C LEU A 450 24.22 -4.66 22.15
N ALA A 451 25.19 -4.19 21.37
CA ALA A 451 25.92 -2.97 21.70
C ALA A 451 24.95 -1.78 21.69
N ALA A 452 24.51 -1.34 22.88
CA ALA A 452 23.59 -0.22 23.01
C ALA A 452 24.24 1.08 22.50
N PRO A 453 23.46 2.03 21.94
CA PRO A 453 23.95 3.36 21.67
C PRO A 453 24.48 3.98 22.98
N PRO A 454 25.48 4.88 22.92
CA PRO A 454 26.07 5.53 24.08
C PRO A 454 25.12 6.60 24.64
N CYS A 455 23.97 6.20 25.17
CA CYS A 455 23.10 7.06 25.96
C CYS A 455 23.03 6.47 27.37
N PRO A 456 23.50 7.18 28.41
CA PRO A 456 23.33 6.71 29.78
C PRO A 456 21.84 6.56 30.10
N TYR A 457 21.51 5.45 30.75
CA TYR A 457 20.16 4.99 31.07
C TYR A 457 19.76 5.46 32.48
N ASP A 458 18.69 6.25 32.57
CA ASP A 458 18.01 6.59 33.83
C ASP A 458 16.49 6.81 33.71
N GLY A 459 15.89 6.66 32.52
CA GLY A 459 14.47 6.96 32.24
C GLY A 459 13.54 5.75 32.10
N GLU A 460 12.26 5.93 32.46
CA GLU A 460 11.18 4.95 32.24
C GLU A 460 10.79 4.84 30.74
N PRO A 461 10.32 3.66 30.27
CA PRO A 461 9.84 3.47 28.90
C PRO A 461 8.64 4.37 28.57
N LEU A 462 8.46 4.67 27.27
CA LEU A 462 7.34 5.52 26.82
C LEU A 462 5.98 4.84 27.01
N PRO A 463 4.96 5.55 27.53
CA PRO A 463 3.60 5.02 27.58
C PRO A 463 3.05 4.67 26.19
N PRO A 464 2.25 3.60 26.05
CA PRO A 464 1.65 3.19 24.78
C PRO A 464 0.68 4.20 24.16
N GLN A 465 0.25 5.27 24.84
CA GLN A 465 -0.69 6.26 24.27
C GLN A 465 0.00 7.54 23.79
N THR A 466 1.33 7.60 23.85
CA THR A 466 2.07 8.79 23.47
C THR A 466 1.90 9.10 21.99
N ASP A 467 1.62 10.36 21.65
CA ASP A 467 1.53 10.84 20.26
C ASP A 467 2.90 10.69 19.56
N PRO A 468 3.00 9.85 18.51
CA PRO A 468 4.25 9.67 17.79
C PRO A 468 4.82 10.96 17.19
N MET A 469 3.98 11.91 16.78
CA MET A 469 4.43 13.15 16.14
C MET A 469 5.06 14.12 17.13
N ALA A 470 4.49 14.24 18.32
CA ALA A 470 5.08 15.03 19.40
C ALA A 470 6.44 14.45 19.84
N VAL A 471 6.54 13.12 20.04
CA VAL A 471 7.81 12.44 20.35
C VAL A 471 8.86 12.69 19.28
N ALA A 472 8.48 12.52 18.01
CA ALA A 472 9.36 12.76 16.87
C ALA A 472 9.92 14.20 16.84
N SER A 473 9.08 15.19 17.15
CA SER A 473 9.47 16.60 17.18
C SER A 473 10.49 16.86 18.29
N ALA A 474 10.23 16.35 19.49
CA ALA A 474 11.14 16.47 20.64
C ALA A 474 12.51 15.82 20.37
N VAL A 475 12.53 14.63 19.76
CA VAL A 475 13.78 13.95 19.39
C VAL A 475 14.59 14.77 18.38
N VAL A 476 13.96 15.30 17.33
CA VAL A 476 14.67 16.10 16.31
C VAL A 476 15.18 17.42 16.89
N GLU A 477 14.43 18.07 17.78
CA GLU A 477 14.89 19.27 18.49
C GLU A 477 16.13 18.96 19.35
N MET A 478 16.11 17.88 20.11
CA MET A 478 17.26 17.40 20.88
C MET A 478 18.49 17.18 19.99
N LEU A 479 18.33 16.52 18.84
CA LEU A 479 19.41 16.25 17.86
C LEU A 479 19.96 17.50 17.18
N ASN A 480 19.14 18.53 17.03
CA ASN A 480 19.57 19.82 16.52
C ASN A 480 20.31 20.64 17.60
N ARG A 481 19.94 20.52 18.87
CA ARG A 481 20.63 21.18 20.01
C ARG A 481 21.96 20.53 20.35
N SER A 482 22.03 19.21 20.23
CA SER A 482 23.21 18.41 20.57
C SER A 482 23.39 17.33 19.52
N ALA A 483 24.61 17.12 19.03
CA ALA A 483 24.94 15.96 18.20
C ALA A 483 24.96 14.67 19.05
N ALA A 484 23.91 14.44 19.83
CA ALA A 484 23.81 13.42 20.87
C ALA A 484 23.98 12.00 20.30
N TRP A 485 23.57 11.77 19.05
CA TRP A 485 23.74 10.46 18.40
C TRP A 485 25.09 10.32 17.69
N GLY A 486 25.95 11.33 17.77
CA GLY A 486 27.29 11.32 17.21
C GLY A 486 27.30 11.59 15.69
N PRO A 487 28.23 10.95 14.94
CA PRO A 487 28.35 11.18 13.52
C PRO A 487 27.15 10.56 12.76
N PRO A 488 26.91 11.00 11.50
CA PRO A 488 25.73 10.62 10.73
C PRO A 488 25.46 9.11 10.60
N GLU A 489 26.49 8.27 10.60
CA GLU A 489 26.39 6.80 10.54
C GLU A 489 25.75 6.22 11.81
N ARG A 490 26.13 6.76 12.98
CA ARG A 490 25.54 6.35 14.25
C ARG A 490 24.10 6.83 14.37
N GLU A 491 23.82 8.04 13.89
CA GLU A 491 22.46 8.57 13.82
C GLU A 491 21.57 7.72 12.89
N ALA A 492 22.08 7.31 11.72
CA ALA A 492 21.36 6.40 10.81
C ALA A 492 21.13 5.02 11.45
N HIS A 493 22.12 4.50 12.17
CA HIS A 493 21.99 3.24 12.91
C HIS A 493 20.91 3.34 14.00
N ALA A 494 20.89 4.41 14.79
CA ALA A 494 19.87 4.66 15.81
C ALA A 494 18.46 4.75 15.20
N LEU A 495 18.31 5.43 14.06
CA LEU A 495 17.03 5.46 13.32
C LEU A 495 16.62 4.06 12.85
N GLY A 496 17.57 3.25 12.36
CA GLY A 496 17.33 1.85 12.01
C GLY A 496 16.85 1.02 13.20
N LEU A 497 17.39 1.26 14.40
CA LEU A 497 16.95 0.60 15.63
C LEU A 497 15.53 1.04 16.04
N VAL A 498 15.20 2.34 15.93
CA VAL A 498 13.82 2.80 16.16
C VAL A 498 12.86 2.14 15.17
N ARG A 499 13.23 2.02 13.89
CA ARG A 499 12.43 1.32 12.87
C ARG A 499 12.18 -0.14 13.23
N ASP A 500 13.22 -0.84 13.68
CA ASP A 500 13.18 -2.28 13.89
C ASP A 500 12.54 -2.66 15.24
N PHE A 501 12.71 -1.84 16.28
CA PHE A 501 12.27 -2.13 17.66
C PHE A 501 11.13 -1.24 18.17
N ALA A 502 10.89 -0.09 17.55
CA ALA A 502 9.82 0.85 17.92
C ALA A 502 9.04 1.33 16.67
N PRO A 503 8.54 0.41 15.82
CA PRO A 503 8.02 0.70 14.49
C PRO A 503 6.91 1.75 14.48
N ARG A 504 6.07 1.78 15.52
CA ARG A 504 5.00 2.76 15.70
C ARG A 504 5.49 4.22 15.65
N TYR A 505 6.66 4.50 16.20
CA TYR A 505 7.19 5.86 16.27
C TYR A 505 7.97 6.25 15.01
N PHE A 506 8.39 5.27 14.21
CA PHE A 506 9.34 5.49 13.13
C PHE A 506 8.81 6.37 11.99
N PRO A 507 7.58 6.20 11.45
CA PRO A 507 7.10 7.06 10.36
C PRO A 507 7.02 8.55 10.75
N ALA A 508 6.62 8.84 12.00
CA ALA A 508 6.57 10.21 12.50
C ALA A 508 7.98 10.80 12.67
N LEU A 509 8.91 10.01 13.25
CA LEU A 509 10.31 10.40 13.42
C LEU A 509 10.98 10.63 12.07
N LEU A 510 10.73 9.76 11.09
CA LEU A 510 11.23 9.87 9.73
C LEU A 510 10.80 11.18 9.07
N ARG A 511 9.50 11.51 9.10
CA ARG A 511 8.98 12.77 8.54
C ARG A 511 9.63 13.99 9.18
N ARG A 512 9.67 14.05 10.52
CA ARG A 512 10.25 15.19 11.23
C ARG A 512 11.76 15.30 11.00
N HIS A 513 12.47 14.19 10.97
CA HIS A 513 13.89 14.18 10.72
C HIS A 513 14.20 14.60 9.28
N ALA A 514 13.45 14.13 8.29
CA ALA A 514 13.62 14.53 6.89
C ALA A 514 13.36 16.04 6.71
N ALA A 515 12.30 16.58 7.32
CA ALA A 515 11.88 17.97 7.16
C ALA A 515 12.74 18.98 7.94
N HIS A 516 13.20 18.63 9.15
CA HIS A 516 13.72 19.62 10.11
C HIS A 516 15.14 19.33 10.62
N ARG A 517 15.75 18.18 10.29
CA ARG A 517 17.14 17.93 10.66
C ARG A 517 18.07 18.79 9.81
N SER A 518 18.95 19.54 10.45
CA SER A 518 19.90 20.42 9.76
C SER A 518 21.28 19.77 9.55
N GLY A 519 22.08 20.33 8.65
CA GLY A 519 23.47 19.93 8.44
C GLY A 519 23.67 18.61 7.68
N ARG A 520 24.84 17.97 7.87
CA ARG A 520 25.21 16.72 7.16
C ARG A 520 24.42 15.50 7.62
N THR A 521 23.88 15.54 8.84
CA THR A 521 23.14 14.46 9.49
C THR A 521 21.72 14.31 8.97
N ARG A 522 21.15 15.29 8.24
CA ARG A 522 19.83 15.15 7.61
C ARG A 522 19.67 13.89 6.75
N TRP A 523 20.78 13.46 6.14
CA TRP A 523 20.87 12.27 5.29
C TRP A 523 20.87 10.94 6.08
N ALA A 524 21.02 10.97 7.41
CA ALA A 524 20.98 9.79 8.25
C ALA A 524 19.62 9.06 8.14
N SER A 525 18.53 9.83 8.10
CA SER A 525 17.18 9.28 7.87
C SER A 525 17.03 8.60 6.52
N LEU A 526 17.58 9.19 5.46
CA LEU A 526 17.57 8.57 4.12
C LEU A 526 18.35 7.25 4.13
N SER A 527 19.53 7.22 4.74
CA SER A 527 20.34 6.00 4.90
C SER A 527 19.58 4.91 5.67
N ALA A 528 18.86 5.28 6.73
CA ALA A 528 18.07 4.35 7.54
C ALA A 528 16.87 3.74 6.80
N VAL A 529 16.33 4.42 5.78
CA VAL A 529 15.15 3.97 5.02
C VAL A 529 15.44 3.44 3.63
N ALA A 530 16.66 3.66 3.11
CA ALA A 530 17.02 3.21 1.78
C ALA A 530 16.67 1.72 1.59
N GLY A 531 16.07 1.35 0.46
CA GLY A 531 15.59 0.01 0.17
C GLY A 531 14.24 -0.36 0.77
N ILE A 532 13.59 0.52 1.54
CA ILE A 532 12.21 0.34 2.00
C ILE A 532 11.35 1.40 1.30
N ASP A 533 10.66 0.97 0.25
CA ASP A 533 10.05 1.83 -0.75
C ASP A 533 9.02 2.79 -0.15
N ASP A 534 8.13 2.31 0.73
CA ASP A 534 7.13 3.17 1.42
C ASP A 534 7.81 4.22 2.30
N HIS A 535 8.87 3.86 3.02
CA HIS A 535 9.59 4.80 3.87
C HIS A 535 10.38 5.82 3.05
N VAL A 536 10.91 5.43 1.89
CA VAL A 536 11.53 6.37 0.95
C VAL A 536 10.51 7.35 0.40
N THR A 537 9.29 6.90 0.06
CA THR A 537 8.19 7.79 -0.31
C THR A 537 7.87 8.78 0.81
N ILE A 538 7.69 8.31 2.05
CA ILE A 538 7.45 9.17 3.22
C ILE A 538 8.57 10.21 3.40
N TRP A 539 9.82 9.80 3.17
CA TRP A 539 10.97 10.70 3.24
C TRP A 539 10.92 11.77 2.13
N LEU A 540 10.64 11.37 0.89
CA LEU A 540 10.54 12.27 -0.27
C LEU A 540 9.40 13.28 -0.12
N GLU A 541 8.27 12.87 0.42
CA GLU A 541 7.13 13.75 0.72
C GLU A 541 7.42 14.75 1.84
N ALA A 542 8.32 14.41 2.76
CA ALA A 542 8.63 15.23 3.92
C ALA A 542 9.78 16.23 3.69
N VAL A 543 10.69 15.97 2.74
CA VAL A 543 11.76 16.93 2.42
C VAL A 543 11.19 18.12 1.63
N PRO A 544 11.54 19.38 1.97
CA PRO A 544 11.07 20.54 1.21
C PRO A 544 11.54 20.54 -0.25
N GLU A 545 12.75 20.05 -0.48
CA GLU A 545 13.36 19.92 -1.80
C GLU A 545 14.33 18.73 -1.78
N VAL A 546 14.28 17.89 -2.81
CA VAL A 546 15.21 16.76 -2.98
C VAL A 546 16.50 17.30 -3.57
N ASP A 547 17.55 17.41 -2.75
CA ASP A 547 18.84 17.88 -3.26
C ASP A 547 19.41 16.94 -4.34
N PRO A 548 20.13 17.50 -5.34
CA PRO A 548 20.83 16.69 -6.32
C PRO A 548 21.92 15.81 -5.66
N PRO A 549 22.26 14.65 -6.26
CA PRO A 549 23.27 13.73 -5.71
C PRO A 549 24.62 14.39 -5.39
N SER A 550 25.00 15.44 -6.12
CA SER A 550 26.25 16.18 -5.90
C SER A 550 26.34 16.83 -4.51
N ARG A 551 25.20 17.17 -3.90
CA ARG A 551 25.09 17.73 -2.55
C ARG A 551 24.95 16.68 -1.45
N VAL A 552 24.73 15.42 -1.82
CA VAL A 552 24.73 14.30 -0.88
C VAL A 552 26.19 14.00 -0.48
N PRO A 553 26.53 13.95 0.82
CA PRO A 553 27.87 13.57 1.26
C PRO A 553 28.27 12.22 0.66
N ARG A 554 29.54 12.06 0.27
CA ARG A 554 30.02 10.83 -0.39
C ARG A 554 29.70 9.55 0.39
N LEU A 555 29.78 9.63 1.72
CA LEU A 555 29.41 8.57 2.64
C LEU A 555 27.96 8.06 2.45
N PHE A 556 27.05 8.93 1.99
CA PHE A 556 25.64 8.64 1.75
C PHE A 556 25.31 8.51 0.26
N ARG A 557 26.32 8.44 -0.61
CA ARG A 557 26.16 8.15 -2.03
C ARG A 557 26.48 6.70 -2.34
N ASP A 558 26.07 5.80 -1.46
CA ASP A 558 26.12 4.38 -1.79
C ASP A 558 25.09 4.06 -2.88
N ARG A 559 25.29 2.91 -3.54
CA ARG A 559 24.43 2.40 -4.60
C ARG A 559 22.96 2.31 -4.15
N ARG A 560 22.71 1.86 -2.91
CA ARG A 560 21.36 1.60 -2.37
C ARG A 560 20.58 2.90 -2.22
N ILE A 561 21.20 3.98 -1.75
CA ILE A 561 20.57 5.29 -1.62
C ILE A 561 20.21 5.86 -2.99
N VAL A 562 21.16 5.85 -3.94
CA VAL A 562 20.92 6.33 -5.30
C VAL A 562 19.77 5.57 -5.96
N GLU A 563 19.78 4.25 -5.84
CA GLU A 563 18.71 3.39 -6.34
C GLU A 563 17.36 3.73 -5.72
N SER A 564 17.31 3.85 -4.39
CA SER A 564 16.08 4.08 -3.64
C SER A 564 15.47 5.44 -3.96
N VAL A 565 16.28 6.49 -3.97
CA VAL A 565 15.80 7.84 -4.30
C VAL A 565 15.29 7.88 -5.73
N LEU A 566 16.05 7.38 -6.70
CA LEU A 566 15.62 7.39 -8.10
C LEU A 566 14.30 6.62 -8.28
N LEU A 567 14.14 5.44 -7.68
CA LEU A 567 12.87 4.70 -7.70
C LEU A 567 11.72 5.48 -7.06
N GLY A 568 11.96 6.14 -5.93
CA GLY A 568 10.97 6.98 -5.26
C GLY A 568 10.56 8.20 -6.09
N LEU A 569 11.50 8.85 -6.79
CA LEU A 569 11.22 9.96 -7.70
C LEU A 569 10.39 9.48 -8.91
N LEU A 570 10.74 8.34 -9.49
CA LEU A 570 9.96 7.73 -10.59
C LEU A 570 8.53 7.36 -10.16
N ARG A 571 8.35 6.92 -8.91
CA ARG A 571 7.05 6.57 -8.33
C ARG A 571 6.17 7.80 -8.09
N THR A 572 6.75 8.84 -7.49
CA THR A 572 6.02 10.03 -7.02
C THR A 572 5.92 11.14 -8.07
N GLY A 573 6.78 11.11 -9.09
CA GLY A 573 6.93 12.22 -10.04
C GLY A 573 7.55 13.48 -9.42
N ALA A 574 8.07 13.39 -8.20
CA ALA A 574 8.68 14.52 -7.51
C ALA A 574 10.14 14.76 -7.97
N GLY A 575 10.58 16.01 -7.98
CA GLY A 575 11.99 16.40 -8.10
C GLY A 575 12.65 16.18 -9.47
N ASP A 576 13.98 16.33 -9.51
CA ASP A 576 14.80 16.19 -10.72
C ASP A 576 15.29 14.74 -10.89
N VAL A 577 14.55 13.96 -11.69
CA VAL A 577 14.93 12.59 -12.08
C VAL A 577 16.25 12.56 -12.86
N GLY A 578 16.58 13.62 -13.61
CA GLY A 578 17.75 13.68 -14.48
C GLY A 578 19.06 13.58 -13.73
N ALA A 579 19.23 14.37 -12.66
CA ALA A 579 20.43 14.36 -11.84
C ALA A 579 20.66 13.00 -11.14
N TRP A 580 19.59 12.38 -10.62
CA TRP A 580 19.66 11.07 -9.98
C TRP A 580 19.90 9.92 -10.97
N ARG A 581 19.40 10.03 -12.21
CA ARG A 581 19.69 9.11 -13.31
C ARG A 581 21.18 9.12 -13.68
N GLU A 582 21.82 10.28 -13.77
CA GLU A 582 23.27 10.37 -14.02
C GLU A 582 24.08 9.73 -12.88
N ALA A 583 23.67 9.97 -11.63
CA ALA A 583 24.30 9.32 -10.48
C ALA A 583 24.13 7.80 -10.48
N ALA A 584 22.97 7.29 -10.90
CA ALA A 584 22.71 5.86 -11.05
C ALA A 584 23.66 5.21 -12.08
N ALA A 585 23.91 5.88 -13.21
CA ALA A 585 24.86 5.43 -14.21
C ALA A 585 26.29 5.33 -13.66
N ASN A 586 26.74 6.37 -12.95
CA ASN A 586 28.06 6.39 -12.33
C ASN A 586 28.21 5.38 -11.17
N GLY A 587 27.12 5.12 -10.44
CA GLY A 587 27.05 4.21 -9.30
C GLY A 587 26.84 2.75 -9.65
N ARG A 588 26.85 2.39 -10.95
CA ARG A 588 26.57 1.02 -11.45
C ARG A 588 25.18 0.50 -11.02
N CYS A 589 24.19 1.38 -10.94
CA CYS A 589 22.79 1.03 -10.69
C CYS A 589 22.07 0.65 -12.00
N GLN A 590 22.65 -0.27 -12.77
CA GLN A 590 22.26 -0.55 -14.16
C GLN A 590 20.74 -0.80 -14.30
N SER A 591 20.14 -1.62 -13.44
CA SER A 591 18.71 -1.94 -13.51
C SER A 591 17.79 -0.72 -13.41
N VAL A 592 18.10 0.24 -12.52
CA VAL A 592 17.24 1.42 -12.32
C VAL A 592 17.56 2.49 -13.37
N GLN A 593 18.81 2.58 -13.82
CA GLN A 593 19.18 3.42 -14.94
C GLN A 593 18.44 2.97 -16.21
N GLU A 594 18.47 1.69 -16.56
CA GLU A 594 17.75 1.14 -17.72
C GLU A 594 16.26 1.46 -17.69
N LEU A 595 15.63 1.36 -16.52
CA LEU A 595 14.23 1.75 -16.33
C LEU A 595 14.02 3.25 -16.57
N ALA A 596 14.86 4.11 -15.97
CA ALA A 596 14.75 5.55 -16.12
C ALA A 596 14.98 5.99 -17.58
N ASP A 597 15.94 5.39 -18.28
CA ASP A 597 16.20 5.61 -19.70
C ASP A 597 15.03 5.16 -20.57
N TYR A 598 14.39 4.04 -20.22
CA TYR A 598 13.18 3.59 -20.88
C TYR A 598 12.02 4.56 -20.69
N LEU A 599 11.73 4.99 -19.46
CA LEU A 599 10.62 5.92 -19.16
C LEU A 599 10.83 7.30 -19.79
N ALA A 600 12.07 7.70 -20.07
CA ALA A 600 12.41 8.91 -20.79
C ALA A 600 12.37 8.75 -22.33
N SER A 601 12.08 7.55 -22.84
CA SER A 601 12.02 7.24 -24.27
C SER A 601 10.59 6.93 -24.73
N ASP A 602 10.30 7.12 -26.01
CA ASP A 602 8.98 6.76 -26.61
C ASP A 602 8.88 5.27 -27.00
N ARG A 603 9.72 4.40 -26.42
CA ARG A 603 9.77 2.98 -26.82
C ARG A 603 8.54 2.20 -26.35
N PRO A 604 8.00 1.27 -27.16
CA PRO A 604 6.93 0.38 -26.73
C PRO A 604 7.34 -0.50 -25.54
N ALA A 605 6.44 -0.71 -24.59
CA ALA A 605 6.70 -1.54 -23.41
C ALA A 605 7.10 -2.98 -23.75
N ALA A 606 6.55 -3.55 -24.83
CA ALA A 606 6.89 -4.91 -25.27
C ALA A 606 8.35 -5.06 -25.69
N GLU A 607 8.91 -4.04 -26.38
CA GLU A 607 10.32 -4.03 -26.79
C GLU A 607 11.26 -3.91 -25.57
N PHE A 608 10.87 -3.10 -24.59
CA PHE A 608 11.62 -2.99 -23.34
C PHE A 608 11.61 -4.31 -22.57
N LEU A 609 10.44 -4.90 -22.36
CA LEU A 609 10.28 -6.12 -21.57
C LEU A 609 10.95 -7.35 -22.20
N SER A 610 11.11 -7.39 -23.53
CA SER A 610 11.83 -8.49 -24.18
C SER A 610 13.35 -8.49 -23.91
N HIS A 611 13.90 -7.34 -23.53
CA HIS A 611 15.34 -7.17 -23.27
C HIS A 611 15.65 -6.83 -21.80
N ALA A 612 14.63 -6.50 -21.00
CA ALA A 612 14.81 -6.11 -19.61
C ALA A 612 15.35 -7.26 -18.77
N SER A 613 16.39 -6.97 -17.97
CA SER A 613 16.87 -7.90 -16.94
C SER A 613 15.79 -8.11 -15.86
N ALA A 614 15.90 -9.22 -15.11
CA ALA A 614 15.06 -9.43 -13.93
C ALA A 614 15.14 -8.24 -12.96
N GLY A 615 16.33 -7.69 -12.73
CA GLY A 615 16.53 -6.53 -11.85
C GLY A 615 15.82 -5.27 -12.35
N THR A 616 15.78 -5.05 -13.67
CA THR A 616 15.11 -3.89 -14.30
C THR A 616 13.59 -3.99 -14.15
N VAL A 617 13.03 -5.20 -14.24
CA VAL A 617 11.61 -5.44 -13.97
C VAL A 617 11.28 -5.31 -12.48
N VAL A 618 12.18 -5.77 -11.60
CA VAL A 618 12.06 -5.53 -10.16
C VAL A 618 12.05 -4.03 -9.86
N ALA A 619 12.93 -3.26 -10.49
CA ALA A 619 12.93 -1.80 -10.41
C ALA A 619 11.59 -1.21 -10.86
N ALA A 620 11.03 -1.68 -11.98
CA ALA A 620 9.74 -1.20 -12.49
C ALA A 620 8.59 -1.49 -11.52
N LEU A 621 8.57 -2.68 -10.90
CA LEU A 621 7.59 -3.04 -9.87
C LEU A 621 7.71 -2.16 -8.63
N ARG A 622 8.95 -1.88 -8.18
CA ARG A 622 9.23 -1.01 -7.04
C ARG A 622 8.87 0.44 -7.32
N ALA A 623 9.08 0.93 -8.54
CA ALA A 623 8.65 2.27 -8.97
C ALA A 623 7.15 2.36 -9.29
N GLU A 624 6.36 1.31 -8.99
CA GLU A 624 4.91 1.22 -9.26
C GLU A 624 4.51 1.42 -10.72
N GLN A 625 5.39 1.11 -11.66
CA GLN A 625 5.16 1.24 -13.10
C GLN A 625 4.36 0.03 -13.64
N TYR A 626 3.27 -0.34 -12.97
CA TYR A 626 2.49 -1.55 -13.25
C TYR A 626 1.87 -1.55 -14.64
N HIS A 627 1.64 -0.38 -15.24
CA HIS A 627 1.10 -0.25 -16.59
C HIS A 627 2.01 -0.92 -17.63
N LEU A 628 3.33 -0.96 -17.40
CA LEU A 628 4.27 -1.68 -18.25
C LEU A 628 4.04 -3.20 -18.22
N LEU A 629 3.52 -3.72 -17.11
CA LEU A 629 3.44 -5.14 -16.82
C LEU A 629 2.03 -5.73 -16.97
N ASN A 630 1.01 -4.89 -17.03
CA ASN A 630 -0.40 -5.31 -17.04
C ASN A 630 -0.95 -5.60 -18.44
N GLY A 631 -0.13 -5.49 -19.50
CA GLY A 631 -0.56 -5.74 -20.87
C GLY A 631 -0.88 -7.20 -21.22
N GLY A 632 -0.55 -8.18 -20.35
CA GLY A 632 -0.83 -9.62 -20.54
C GLY A 632 -0.10 -10.31 -21.72
N THR A 633 0.20 -9.55 -22.78
CA THR A 633 0.88 -9.97 -24.01
C THR A 633 2.26 -9.36 -24.17
N ALA A 634 2.62 -8.38 -23.31
CA ALA A 634 3.82 -7.56 -23.51
C ALA A 634 5.12 -8.21 -23.01
N VAL A 635 5.07 -9.13 -22.04
CA VAL A 635 6.27 -9.81 -21.55
C VAL A 635 6.41 -11.14 -22.30
N PRO A 636 7.49 -11.35 -23.08
CA PRO A 636 7.71 -12.64 -23.73
C PRO A 636 7.72 -13.76 -22.70
N GLN A 637 6.92 -14.80 -22.94
CA GLN A 637 6.83 -15.96 -22.05
C GLN A 637 8.23 -16.57 -21.85
N ALA A 638 8.50 -17.04 -20.62
CA ALA A 638 9.78 -17.61 -20.22
C ALA A 638 11.00 -16.65 -20.26
N SER A 639 10.84 -15.35 -20.51
CA SER A 639 11.92 -14.37 -20.29
C SER A 639 12.26 -14.21 -18.80
N GLN A 640 13.47 -13.71 -18.48
CA GLN A 640 13.84 -13.36 -17.09
C GLN A 640 12.86 -12.34 -16.48
N ALA A 641 12.43 -11.36 -17.29
CA ALA A 641 11.40 -10.38 -16.95
C ALA A 641 10.10 -11.06 -16.48
N TRP A 642 9.62 -12.03 -17.25
CA TRP A 642 8.39 -12.76 -16.93
C TRP A 642 8.49 -13.50 -15.60
N TRP A 643 9.61 -14.19 -15.37
CA TRP A 643 9.87 -14.90 -14.11
C TRP A 643 9.98 -13.96 -12.90
N ALA A 644 10.61 -12.80 -13.06
CA ALA A 644 10.68 -11.79 -12.00
C ALA A 644 9.29 -11.23 -11.63
N VAL A 645 8.39 -11.06 -12.61
CA VAL A 645 7.00 -10.67 -12.35
C VAL A 645 6.26 -11.77 -11.61
N LEU A 646 6.38 -13.03 -12.06
CA LEU A 646 5.70 -14.17 -11.46
C LEU A 646 6.11 -14.39 -10.00
N GLY A 647 7.41 -14.30 -9.70
CA GLY A 647 7.91 -14.47 -8.33
C GLY A 647 7.48 -13.38 -7.34
N ARG A 648 6.88 -12.28 -7.83
CA ARG A 648 6.51 -11.11 -7.02
C ARG A 648 5.02 -10.79 -7.03
N ARG A 649 4.23 -11.52 -7.79
CA ARG A 649 2.79 -11.36 -7.87
C ARG A 649 2.11 -12.64 -7.38
N PRO A 650 0.96 -12.53 -6.72
CA PRO A 650 0.15 -13.70 -6.39
C PRO A 650 -0.11 -14.54 -7.64
N LEU A 651 -0.05 -15.87 -7.49
CA LEU A 651 -0.42 -16.78 -8.56
C LEU A 651 -1.90 -16.60 -8.90
N THR A 652 -2.16 -16.01 -10.06
CA THR A 652 -3.52 -15.88 -10.60
C THR A 652 -3.88 -17.11 -11.42
N GLU A 653 -5.18 -17.36 -11.61
CA GLU A 653 -5.67 -18.39 -12.52
C GLU A 653 -5.10 -18.22 -13.95
N SER A 654 -4.96 -16.98 -14.42
CA SER A 654 -4.34 -16.69 -15.70
C SER A 654 -2.87 -17.10 -15.73
N ALA A 655 -2.10 -16.78 -14.68
CA ALA A 655 -0.70 -17.17 -14.59
C ALA A 655 -0.54 -18.69 -14.60
N VAL A 656 -1.37 -19.42 -13.85
CA VAL A 656 -1.32 -20.89 -13.83
C VAL A 656 -1.73 -21.51 -15.17
N ARG A 657 -2.72 -20.96 -15.87
CA ARG A 657 -3.02 -21.39 -17.25
C ARG A 657 -1.85 -21.15 -18.20
N THR A 658 -1.18 -20.01 -18.10
CA THR A 658 0.02 -19.73 -18.92
C THR A 658 1.14 -20.72 -18.61
N LEU A 659 1.41 -21.00 -17.34
CA LEU A 659 2.41 -21.99 -16.91
C LEU A 659 2.06 -23.39 -17.41
N ALA A 660 0.77 -23.76 -17.43
CA ALA A 660 0.31 -25.04 -17.95
C ALA A 660 0.40 -25.19 -19.46
N ALA A 661 0.37 -24.08 -20.20
CA ALA A 661 0.50 -24.06 -21.64
C ALA A 661 1.96 -24.11 -22.12
N LEU A 662 2.94 -23.98 -21.22
CA LEU A 662 4.36 -24.11 -21.56
C LEU A 662 4.67 -25.53 -22.08
N SER A 663 5.68 -25.64 -22.96
CA SER A 663 6.18 -26.93 -23.44
C SER A 663 6.62 -27.82 -22.27
N VAL A 664 6.70 -29.14 -22.47
CA VAL A 664 7.15 -30.07 -21.40
C VAL A 664 8.55 -29.71 -20.93
N GLU A 665 9.44 -29.35 -21.84
CA GLU A 665 10.80 -28.86 -21.56
C GLU A 665 10.75 -27.56 -20.77
N SER A 666 9.90 -26.61 -21.16
CA SER A 666 9.73 -25.34 -20.42
C SER A 666 9.11 -25.53 -19.04
N ARG A 667 8.21 -26.52 -18.89
CA ARG A 667 7.65 -26.94 -17.59
C ARG A 667 8.69 -27.66 -16.73
N ARG A 668 9.55 -28.50 -17.32
CA ARG A 668 10.72 -29.11 -16.66
C ARG A 668 11.66 -28.02 -16.17
N VAL A 669 11.98 -27.04 -17.03
CA VAL A 669 12.83 -25.88 -16.71
C VAL A 669 12.26 -25.08 -15.54
N ALA A 670 10.96 -24.84 -15.59
CA ALA A 670 10.29 -24.11 -14.54
C ALA A 670 10.15 -24.89 -13.22
N GLY A 671 10.42 -26.19 -13.22
CA GLY A 671 10.28 -27.06 -12.05
C GLY A 671 8.85 -27.55 -11.81
N PHE A 672 8.03 -27.72 -12.86
CA PHE A 672 6.65 -28.20 -12.76
C PHE A 672 6.46 -29.69 -12.99
N THR A 673 7.51 -30.43 -13.41
CA THR A 673 7.40 -31.86 -13.68
C THR A 673 8.13 -32.69 -12.64
N VAL A 674 7.53 -33.80 -12.20
CA VAL A 674 8.15 -34.78 -11.30
C VAL A 674 9.15 -35.69 -12.03
N ASP A 675 9.14 -35.66 -13.36
CA ASP A 675 9.96 -36.53 -14.19
C ASP A 675 11.45 -36.16 -14.09
N ARG A 676 12.21 -37.04 -13.42
CA ARG A 676 13.64 -36.93 -13.14
C ARG A 676 14.50 -37.73 -14.12
N SER A 677 13.92 -38.47 -15.07
CA SER A 677 14.68 -39.51 -15.77
C SER A 677 15.70 -38.99 -16.77
N GLU A 678 15.72 -37.68 -17.06
CA GLU A 678 16.74 -37.05 -17.91
C GLU A 678 17.16 -35.69 -17.32
N THR A 679 18.22 -35.68 -16.52
CA THR A 679 18.91 -34.43 -16.18
C THR A 679 19.72 -33.96 -17.38
N ASP A 680 19.13 -33.08 -18.18
CA ASP A 680 19.85 -32.27 -19.16
C ASP A 680 20.61 -31.15 -18.40
N PRO A 681 21.96 -31.13 -18.41
CA PRO A 681 22.75 -30.15 -17.68
C PRO A 681 22.59 -28.73 -18.21
N ASP A 682 22.37 -28.54 -19.51
CA ASP A 682 22.14 -27.22 -20.09
C ASP A 682 20.77 -26.68 -19.69
N LEU A 683 19.78 -27.58 -19.66
CA LEU A 683 18.46 -27.28 -19.12
C LEU A 683 18.53 -26.94 -17.62
N ALA A 684 19.37 -27.63 -16.85
CA ALA A 684 19.56 -27.40 -15.43
C ALA A 684 20.16 -26.01 -15.14
N GLU A 685 21.11 -25.54 -15.95
CA GLU A 685 21.68 -24.19 -15.83
C GLU A 685 20.65 -23.12 -16.20
N LEU A 686 19.93 -23.27 -17.33
CA LEU A 686 18.86 -22.34 -17.71
C LEU A 686 17.74 -22.28 -16.65
N THR A 687 17.37 -23.44 -16.11
CA THR A 687 16.45 -23.60 -14.97
C THR A 687 16.94 -22.84 -13.76
N HIS A 688 18.22 -22.99 -13.43
CA HIS A 688 18.82 -22.29 -12.31
C HIS A 688 18.71 -20.78 -12.51
N GLN A 689 19.04 -20.26 -13.70
CA GLN A 689 18.95 -18.84 -14.02
C GLN A 689 17.52 -18.30 -13.97
N MET A 690 16.54 -19.01 -14.54
CA MET A 690 15.12 -18.62 -14.50
C MET A 690 14.56 -18.65 -13.08
N ARG A 691 14.89 -19.68 -12.30
CA ARG A 691 14.56 -19.70 -10.87
C ARG A 691 15.20 -18.51 -10.19
N MET A 692 16.50 -18.29 -10.35
CA MET A 692 17.19 -17.14 -9.76
C MET A 692 16.57 -15.80 -10.15
N ALA A 693 15.89 -15.67 -11.30
CA ALA A 693 15.10 -14.49 -11.66
C ALA A 693 13.75 -14.36 -10.92
N MET A 694 13.09 -15.48 -10.57
CA MET A 694 11.94 -15.47 -9.66
C MET A 694 12.33 -15.09 -8.24
N TRP A 695 13.52 -15.52 -7.83
CA TRP A 695 14.02 -15.25 -6.50
C TRP A 695 14.56 -13.82 -6.41
N PRO A 696 14.24 -13.09 -5.34
CA PRO A 696 14.84 -11.79 -5.13
C PRO A 696 16.36 -11.94 -4.98
N PRO A 697 17.18 -11.07 -5.59
CA PRO A 697 18.62 -11.11 -5.41
C PRO A 697 18.95 -10.95 -3.91
N LEU A 698 19.96 -11.65 -3.39
CA LEU A 698 20.48 -11.36 -2.05
C LEU A 698 21.46 -10.19 -2.13
N PRO A 699 21.68 -9.43 -1.04
CA PRO A 699 22.83 -8.55 -0.96
C PRO A 699 24.09 -9.36 -1.25
N GLY A 700 24.91 -8.92 -2.21
CA GLY A 700 26.25 -9.47 -2.37
C GLY A 700 27.03 -9.29 -1.07
N LYS A 701 27.99 -10.19 -0.77
CA LYS A 701 28.85 -10.05 0.42
C LYS A 701 29.52 -8.68 0.52
N GLU A 702 29.79 -8.04 -0.63
CA GLU A 702 30.35 -6.69 -0.72
C GLU A 702 29.44 -5.58 -0.18
N ALA A 703 28.13 -5.81 -0.07
CA ALA A 703 27.15 -4.84 0.43
C ALA A 703 26.91 -4.92 1.96
N MET A 704 27.48 -5.91 2.65
CA MET A 704 27.36 -6.09 4.09
C MET A 704 28.66 -5.76 4.86
N GLY A 705 29.67 -5.24 4.17
CA GLY A 705 30.99 -4.91 4.71
C GLY A 705 31.19 -3.44 5.01
#